data_AF-A0A1Y2PHP2-F1
#
_entry.id   AF-A0A1Y2PHP2-F1
#
_cell.length_a   1.000
_cell.length_b   1.000
_cell.length_c   1.000
_cell.angle_alpha   90.00
_cell.angle_beta   90.00
_cell.angle_gamma   90.00
#
_symmetry.space_group_name_H-M   'P 1'
#
loop_
_entity.id
_entity.type
_entity.pdbx_description
1 polymer ?
#
loop_
_entity_poly.entity_id
_entity_poly.type
_entity_poly.pdbx_seq_one_letter_code
_entity_poly.pdbx_strand_id
1 'polypeptide(L)'
;MTFYSLKKLLLIPLIFITSFVLAQSPIHVAGSPTITATTSGSWSNPSTWGGNLPQDDARILIPANITVTVDGKISQEFKSIRIASQGKLQYATNVNTELRTEYLVSEMGASFEIGTSATPIASNVKANLVFAWRGGTTKTQDNNRFAPGAVLMGPVRMQGATKTSWTTLGVHPSAGTNQLTLDTTPTGWKVDDKLVVAGTDINDYKSDELVTINSISGNTVTLKNTLTKSHQPPTELANSVDVHVSNNTRNIVISSENPSVTALDGTDGYGKPRGHIMFMHNPNVQIRYVETQNLGRTDKTLELDDWSVPEEGAEGQPNPRFSTTVPYPAGASRNPRGRYSIHFHRSLGRKNDGSTTLNMTQAIVEGCVVNNDPGWAYVNHSSNVDFNNNVSYNVVGSAYSTEAGDELGIFRNNIAIRTYNPNEPLNLGRPAGGTLGIHGGRTDGLTDAREGISDFAHQGDGFWLHSCGVTLEGNVVSGASGHAYIYWTEGLWESLLGRPQMQHYIDEYVPQSKYPEQHAELTAHVAANPTWLFDVWYVFPRPFKNNIGYTVAQGFRGDYIMTEFHENGNSASNEYNMMPPNYRNSMNLVIENTLLWGIRRTGMQFETCAQITLKNNKVYGYGANTGLAPWNPNPNPYPGRLEAEPHSIGVDLDNYHNTRSWIIENNIIAGWNGESQALTLPINAKVVVNGGTFDNSGTDILIREVNWAKGWDEKIVNNTESNTNPPYYINPTPTDLTTPWRTINIKGDIIFKNSNKNIVLDAQMHLVNNAGDSFALLHPDGSGVKMTAYFLLPDDIRLNFGSFNNTKLYFNEQDSNYIPVPTSDLLTPYLYPAENLFPERVTPNIYLNKSNSQLKNEFGSSFGGVITPSNAITHPMILGGKLLSNTLNNSDINIENNKCMIYPNPTSNYFSINQNEDVTIKIYSLQGTLIKRIRLMNNKVDISQLTSGVYLVQIINNNTGGICSKKIIKK
;
A
#
# COMPACT_ATOMS: atom_id res chain seq x y z
N MET A 1 32.77 -62.05 52.60
CA MET A 1 33.27 -61.52 53.89
C MET A 1 32.39 -60.36 54.31
N THR A 2 31.79 -60.48 55.50
CA THR A 2 31.41 -59.43 56.47
C THR A 2 30.47 -58.26 56.10
N PHE A 3 29.18 -58.43 56.43
CA PHE A 3 28.42 -57.79 57.53
C PHE A 3 28.61 -56.33 58.03
N TYR A 4 27.44 -55.70 58.30
CA TYR A 4 27.03 -54.61 59.22
C TYR A 4 27.61 -53.18 59.04
N SER A 5 26.84 -52.12 58.72
CA SER A 5 25.74 -51.42 59.43
C SER A 5 26.12 -50.71 60.74
N LEU A 6 26.12 -49.36 60.72
CA LEU A 6 25.28 -48.48 61.58
C LEU A 6 25.58 -47.00 61.25
N LYS A 7 24.56 -46.18 60.98
CA LYS A 7 24.25 -44.94 61.75
C LYS A 7 23.14 -44.07 61.11
N LYS A 8 22.08 -43.95 61.90
CA LYS A 8 21.26 -42.76 62.22
C LYS A 8 20.36 -42.13 61.14
N LEU A 9 19.08 -42.44 61.34
CA LEU A 9 17.89 -41.61 61.14
C LEU A 9 18.16 -40.12 61.48
N LEU A 10 17.78 -39.23 60.56
CA LEU A 10 17.39 -37.85 60.84
C LEU A 10 16.24 -37.51 59.89
N LEU A 11 15.04 -37.34 60.45
CA LEU A 11 13.87 -36.80 59.77
C LEU A 11 14.18 -35.38 59.28
N ILE A 12 13.91 -35.11 58.00
CA ILE A 12 13.75 -33.75 57.46
C ILE A 12 12.33 -33.69 56.89
N PRO A 13 11.52 -32.67 57.23
CA PRO A 13 10.14 -32.58 56.76
C PRO A 13 10.12 -32.33 55.26
N LEU A 14 9.24 -33.07 54.58
CA LEU A 14 8.91 -32.91 53.17
C LEU A 14 8.31 -31.50 52.97
N ILE A 15 9.13 -30.54 52.58
CA ILE A 15 8.66 -29.23 52.13
C ILE A 15 7.96 -29.45 50.80
N PHE A 16 6.68 -29.06 50.77
CA PHE A 16 5.83 -29.04 49.57
C PHE A 16 6.59 -28.45 48.38
N ILE A 17 6.78 -29.27 47.35
CA ILE A 17 7.13 -28.79 46.01
C ILE A 17 5.92 -28.01 45.51
N THR A 18 5.97 -26.68 45.59
CA THR A 18 5.06 -25.82 44.84
C THR A 18 5.33 -26.07 43.36
N SER A 19 4.38 -26.72 42.70
CA SER A 19 4.38 -26.91 41.25
C SER A 19 4.35 -25.52 40.60
N PHE A 20 5.49 -25.06 40.07
CA PHE A 20 5.51 -23.96 39.11
C PHE A 20 4.86 -24.47 37.82
N VAL A 21 3.54 -24.37 37.73
CA VAL A 21 2.84 -24.52 36.46
C VAL A 21 3.17 -23.26 35.66
N LEU A 22 4.06 -23.38 34.67
CA LEU A 22 4.23 -22.36 33.64
C LEU A 22 2.85 -22.16 32.99
N ALA A 23 2.30 -20.95 33.01
CA ALA A 23 1.02 -20.69 32.38
C ALA A 23 1.17 -20.79 30.85
N GLN A 24 0.63 -21.86 30.26
CA GLN A 24 0.77 -22.16 28.83
C GLN A 24 -0.42 -21.68 27.97
N SER A 25 -1.50 -21.17 28.58
CA SER A 25 -2.73 -20.81 27.87
C SER A 25 -3.36 -19.53 28.43
N PRO A 26 -4.25 -18.86 27.67
CA PRO A 26 -5.02 -17.71 28.17
C PRO A 26 -5.75 -17.98 29.49
N ILE A 27 -6.23 -19.22 29.70
CA ILE A 27 -6.96 -19.60 30.90
C ILE A 27 -6.03 -19.69 32.12
N HIS A 28 -4.82 -20.24 31.94
CA HIS A 28 -3.84 -20.35 33.04
C HIS A 28 -3.41 -18.98 33.56
N VAL A 29 -3.34 -17.96 32.70
CA VAL A 29 -2.98 -16.57 33.09
C VAL A 29 -4.00 -15.97 34.07
N ALA A 30 -5.29 -16.37 33.99
CA ALA A 30 -6.29 -15.93 34.96
C ALA A 30 -6.01 -16.44 36.38
N GLY A 31 -5.22 -17.51 36.53
CA GLY A 31 -4.82 -18.09 37.81
C GLY A 31 -5.93 -18.84 38.53
N SER A 32 -5.61 -19.38 39.71
CA SER A 32 -6.59 -20.08 40.55
C SER A 32 -7.64 -19.11 41.10
N PRO A 33 -8.93 -19.43 41.03
CA PRO A 33 -9.99 -18.55 41.50
C PRO A 33 -9.96 -18.41 43.02
N THR A 34 -10.13 -17.17 43.50
CA THR A 34 -10.29 -16.86 44.92
C THR A 34 -11.76 -16.74 45.31
N ILE A 35 -12.65 -16.56 44.33
CA ILE A 35 -14.10 -16.56 44.52
C ILE A 35 -14.80 -17.11 43.28
N THR A 36 -15.88 -17.87 43.50
CA THR A 36 -16.64 -18.53 42.44
C THR A 36 -18.12 -18.21 42.61
N ALA A 37 -18.80 -17.88 41.52
CA ALA A 37 -20.25 -17.71 41.56
C ALA A 37 -20.94 -19.06 41.83
N THR A 38 -21.89 -19.10 42.76
CA THR A 38 -22.58 -20.32 43.23
C THR A 38 -24.01 -20.44 42.70
N THR A 39 -24.61 -19.32 42.28
CA THR A 39 -25.94 -19.29 41.63
C THR A 39 -26.02 -18.14 40.63
N SER A 40 -26.92 -18.25 39.65
CA SER A 40 -27.15 -17.17 38.68
C SER A 40 -27.81 -15.97 39.35
N GLY A 41 -27.38 -14.75 38.99
CA GLY A 41 -27.97 -13.52 39.54
C GLY A 41 -27.15 -12.26 39.29
N SER A 42 -27.57 -11.19 39.95
CA SER A 42 -26.87 -9.90 39.97
C SER A 42 -25.50 -10.00 40.63
N TRP A 43 -24.53 -9.28 40.09
CA TRP A 43 -23.20 -9.14 40.67
C TRP A 43 -23.28 -8.55 42.08
N SER A 44 -24.15 -7.56 42.28
CA SER A 44 -24.35 -6.88 43.57
C SER A 44 -24.98 -7.76 44.67
N ASN A 45 -25.48 -8.96 44.35
CA ASN A 45 -26.14 -9.83 45.31
C ASN A 45 -25.13 -10.81 45.95
N PRO A 46 -24.91 -10.76 47.29
CA PRO A 46 -23.99 -11.68 47.96
C PRO A 46 -24.35 -13.17 47.76
N SER A 47 -25.62 -13.52 47.54
CA SER A 47 -26.02 -14.92 47.31
C SER A 47 -25.45 -15.49 46.02
N THR A 48 -25.25 -14.66 44.98
CA THR A 48 -24.58 -15.07 43.73
C THR A 48 -23.18 -15.60 44.00
N TRP A 49 -22.54 -15.15 45.08
CA TRP A 49 -21.15 -15.45 45.44
C TRP A 49 -21.02 -16.34 46.68
N GLY A 50 -22.10 -16.99 47.12
CA GLY A 50 -22.06 -17.87 48.29
C GLY A 50 -22.02 -17.14 49.65
N GLY A 51 -22.38 -15.85 49.68
CA GLY A 51 -22.60 -15.07 50.90
C GLY A 51 -21.76 -13.79 51.02
N ASN A 52 -20.65 -13.67 50.30
CA ASN A 52 -19.77 -12.49 50.34
C ASN A 52 -19.48 -12.00 48.92
N LEU A 53 -19.50 -10.69 48.71
CA LEU A 53 -19.14 -10.10 47.42
C LEU A 53 -17.62 -10.27 47.12
N PRO A 54 -17.23 -10.39 45.84
CA PRO A 54 -15.83 -10.33 45.42
C PRO A 54 -15.15 -9.06 45.95
N GLN A 55 -13.94 -9.19 46.49
CA GLN A 55 -13.12 -8.08 46.97
C GLN A 55 -12.09 -7.64 45.90
N ASP A 56 -11.37 -6.56 46.15
CA ASP A 56 -10.25 -6.13 45.30
C ASP A 56 -9.23 -7.26 45.09
N ASP A 57 -8.61 -7.29 43.91
CA ASP A 57 -7.66 -8.31 43.45
C ASP A 57 -8.22 -9.74 43.39
N ALA A 58 -9.53 -9.93 43.55
CA ALA A 58 -10.13 -11.25 43.41
C ALA A 58 -9.89 -11.84 42.00
N ARG A 59 -9.70 -13.16 41.96
CA ARG A 59 -9.68 -13.97 40.74
C ARG A 59 -11.01 -14.70 40.67
N ILE A 60 -11.88 -14.23 39.77
CA ILE A 60 -13.28 -14.60 39.72
C ILE A 60 -13.49 -15.76 38.75
N LEU A 61 -14.26 -16.78 39.15
CA LEU A 61 -14.78 -17.82 38.27
C LEU A 61 -16.30 -17.75 38.15
N ILE A 62 -16.78 -17.68 36.91
CA ILE A 62 -18.19 -17.92 36.55
C ILE A 62 -18.26 -19.33 35.96
N PRO A 63 -18.79 -20.33 36.71
CA PRO A 63 -18.76 -21.72 36.27
C PRO A 63 -19.86 -22.02 35.24
N ALA A 64 -19.83 -23.24 34.70
CA ALA A 64 -20.83 -23.74 33.75
C ALA A 64 -22.26 -23.56 34.27
N ASN A 65 -23.17 -23.18 33.38
CA ASN A 65 -24.60 -22.98 33.67
C ASN A 65 -24.93 -21.85 34.68
N ILE A 66 -23.95 -21.01 35.02
CA ILE A 66 -24.17 -19.81 35.85
C ILE A 66 -24.11 -18.56 34.98
N THR A 67 -25.10 -17.69 35.12
CA THR A 67 -25.15 -16.35 34.54
C THR A 67 -24.99 -15.30 35.62
N VAL A 68 -23.93 -14.49 35.51
CA VAL A 68 -23.73 -13.31 36.37
C VAL A 68 -24.04 -12.04 35.60
N THR A 69 -24.85 -11.16 36.18
CA THR A 69 -25.23 -9.87 35.58
C THR A 69 -24.52 -8.72 36.27
N VAL A 70 -23.70 -7.95 35.56
CA VAL A 70 -23.20 -6.65 36.02
C VAL A 70 -24.39 -5.68 36.05
N ASP A 71 -24.89 -5.39 37.25
CA ASP A 71 -26.16 -4.68 37.46
C ASP A 71 -25.98 -3.25 38.00
N GLY A 72 -24.75 -2.75 38.02
CA GLY A 72 -24.43 -1.39 38.42
C GLY A 72 -22.94 -1.10 38.26
N LYS A 73 -22.48 -0.01 38.88
CA LYS A 73 -21.06 0.30 38.98
C LYS A 73 -20.45 -0.50 40.12
N ILE A 74 -19.57 -1.43 39.80
CA ILE A 74 -18.86 -2.25 40.78
C ILE A 74 -17.65 -1.46 41.26
N SER A 75 -17.56 -1.21 42.57
CA SER A 75 -16.49 -0.39 43.14
C SER A 75 -15.15 -1.12 43.25
N GLN A 76 -15.18 -2.44 43.31
CA GLN A 76 -13.98 -3.27 43.41
C GLN A 76 -13.31 -3.46 42.05
N GLU A 77 -11.99 -3.68 42.07
CA GLU A 77 -11.17 -3.93 40.90
C GLU A 77 -10.54 -5.32 40.96
N PHE A 78 -10.71 -6.11 39.90
CA PHE A 78 -10.38 -7.54 39.93
C PHE A 78 -9.07 -7.86 39.24
N LYS A 79 -8.36 -8.87 39.75
CA LYS A 79 -7.14 -9.36 39.09
C LYS A 79 -7.48 -10.14 37.83
N SER A 80 -8.54 -10.95 37.87
CA SER A 80 -9.02 -11.67 36.69
C SER A 80 -10.49 -12.06 36.80
N ILE A 81 -11.13 -12.20 35.64
CA ILE A 81 -12.47 -12.78 35.50
C ILE A 81 -12.38 -13.89 34.47
N ARG A 82 -12.68 -15.13 34.88
CA ARG A 82 -12.75 -16.31 34.03
C ARG A 82 -14.20 -16.76 33.87
N ILE A 83 -14.65 -16.86 32.62
CA ILE A 83 -15.96 -17.44 32.28
C ILE A 83 -15.71 -18.85 31.76
N ALA A 84 -16.13 -19.86 32.53
CA ALA A 84 -15.98 -21.26 32.14
C ALA A 84 -16.93 -21.61 30.97
N SER A 85 -16.67 -22.74 30.30
CA SER A 85 -17.57 -23.26 29.26
C SER A 85 -19.02 -23.33 29.78
N GLN A 86 -19.98 -22.89 28.97
CA GLN A 86 -21.42 -22.74 29.32
C GLN A 86 -21.74 -21.72 30.43
N GLY A 87 -20.75 -21.01 30.98
CA GLY A 87 -20.95 -19.86 31.84
C GLY A 87 -21.28 -18.60 31.03
N LYS A 88 -21.94 -17.63 31.65
CA LYS A 88 -22.29 -16.35 31.03
C LYS A 88 -21.98 -15.16 31.94
N LEU A 89 -21.31 -14.15 31.38
CA LEU A 89 -21.23 -12.82 31.97
C LEU A 89 -22.04 -11.86 31.08
N GLN A 90 -23.00 -11.14 31.68
CA GLN A 90 -23.83 -10.17 30.97
C GLN A 90 -23.94 -8.84 31.71
N TYR A 91 -24.36 -7.79 31.01
CA TYR A 91 -24.56 -6.45 31.59
C TYR A 91 -26.05 -6.10 31.62
N ALA A 92 -26.49 -5.43 32.68
CA ALA A 92 -27.80 -4.79 32.71
C ALA A 92 -27.85 -3.67 31.65
N THR A 93 -28.96 -3.57 30.93
CA THR A 93 -29.07 -2.73 29.74
C THR A 93 -29.74 -1.38 29.99
N ASN A 94 -30.31 -1.19 31.19
CA ASN A 94 -31.17 -0.07 31.56
C ASN A 94 -30.63 0.78 32.72
N VAL A 95 -29.42 0.50 33.20
CA VAL A 95 -28.73 1.24 34.27
C VAL A 95 -27.28 1.49 33.88
N ASN A 96 -26.63 2.48 34.51
CA ASN A 96 -25.20 2.68 34.32
C ASN A 96 -24.42 1.55 34.99
N THR A 97 -23.57 0.87 34.22
CA THR A 97 -22.76 -0.27 34.70
C THR A 97 -21.28 -0.01 34.49
N GLU A 98 -20.45 -0.45 35.43
CA GLU A 98 -19.00 -0.43 35.27
C GLU A 98 -18.39 -1.66 35.94
N LEU A 99 -17.51 -2.36 35.20
CA LEU A 99 -16.73 -3.48 35.69
C LEU A 99 -15.24 -3.20 35.42
N ARG A 100 -14.41 -3.37 36.44
CA ARG A 100 -12.97 -3.10 36.38
C ARG A 100 -12.19 -4.39 36.63
N THR A 101 -11.35 -4.81 35.69
CA THR A 101 -10.52 -6.04 35.83
C THR A 101 -9.22 -5.90 35.06
N GLU A 102 -8.11 -6.45 35.52
CA GLU A 102 -6.88 -6.48 34.72
C GLU A 102 -7.01 -7.44 33.53
N TYR A 103 -7.67 -8.57 33.73
CA TYR A 103 -7.78 -9.63 32.73
C TYR A 103 -9.18 -10.25 32.68
N LEU A 104 -9.71 -10.44 31.47
CA LEU A 104 -10.97 -11.13 31.21
C LEU A 104 -10.70 -12.29 30.26
N VAL A 105 -11.10 -13.51 30.61
CA VAL A 105 -10.96 -14.67 29.73
C VAL A 105 -12.26 -15.46 29.67
N SER A 106 -12.65 -15.86 28.47
CA SER A 106 -13.76 -16.80 28.28
C SER A 106 -13.25 -18.08 27.65
N GLU A 107 -13.69 -19.22 28.18
CA GLU A 107 -13.44 -20.52 27.57
C GLU A 107 -14.25 -20.71 26.28
N MET A 108 -13.89 -21.73 25.50
CA MET A 108 -14.74 -22.18 24.39
C MET A 108 -16.13 -22.57 24.90
N GLY A 109 -17.18 -22.09 24.25
CA GLY A 109 -18.58 -22.30 24.66
C GLY A 109 -19.07 -21.43 25.82
N ALA A 110 -18.23 -20.57 26.40
CA ALA A 110 -18.67 -19.51 27.33
C ALA A 110 -19.34 -18.36 26.56
N SER A 111 -20.15 -17.52 27.22
CA SER A 111 -20.79 -16.37 26.58
C SER A 111 -20.49 -15.05 27.29
N PHE A 112 -20.21 -14.00 26.51
CA PHE A 112 -20.01 -12.64 27.01
C PHE A 112 -20.94 -11.65 26.30
N GLU A 113 -21.72 -10.89 27.08
CA GLU A 113 -22.80 -10.05 26.56
C GLU A 113 -22.84 -8.64 27.17
N ILE A 114 -22.77 -7.60 26.34
CA ILE A 114 -23.04 -6.21 26.70
C ILE A 114 -24.18 -5.68 25.83
N GLY A 115 -25.40 -6.10 26.17
CA GLY A 115 -26.58 -5.89 25.33
C GLY A 115 -26.65 -6.85 24.13
N THR A 116 -27.83 -6.94 23.53
CA THR A 116 -28.11 -7.74 22.34
C THR A 116 -28.91 -6.93 21.33
N SER A 117 -29.04 -7.43 20.10
CA SER A 117 -29.90 -6.77 19.09
C SER A 117 -31.36 -6.62 19.55
N ALA A 118 -31.87 -7.54 20.37
CA ALA A 118 -33.22 -7.45 20.93
C ALA A 118 -33.31 -6.48 22.12
N THR A 119 -32.25 -6.41 22.92
CA THR A 119 -32.16 -5.55 24.11
C THR A 119 -30.82 -4.81 24.12
N PRO A 120 -30.67 -3.73 23.32
CA PRO A 120 -29.44 -2.93 23.30
C PRO A 120 -29.24 -2.19 24.63
N ILE A 121 -28.01 -1.75 24.90
CA ILE A 121 -27.77 -0.80 26.00
C ILE A 121 -28.54 0.50 25.70
N ALA A 122 -29.41 0.89 26.62
CA ALA A 122 -30.30 2.03 26.45
C ALA A 122 -29.50 3.32 26.19
N SER A 123 -29.99 4.17 25.30
CA SER A 123 -29.21 5.31 24.79
C SER A 123 -28.87 6.39 25.84
N ASN A 124 -29.53 6.35 27.00
CA ASN A 124 -29.36 7.26 28.13
C ASN A 124 -28.49 6.68 29.27
N VAL A 125 -27.98 5.45 29.14
CA VAL A 125 -27.08 4.82 30.11
C VAL A 125 -25.77 4.40 29.45
N LYS A 126 -24.72 4.21 30.25
CA LYS A 126 -23.40 3.74 29.81
C LYS A 126 -23.07 2.38 30.40
N ALA A 127 -22.43 1.54 29.59
CA ALA A 127 -21.81 0.30 30.01
C ALA A 127 -20.29 0.35 29.83
N ASN A 128 -19.54 0.33 30.93
CA ASN A 128 -18.09 0.44 30.95
C ASN A 128 -17.43 -0.90 31.32
N LEU A 129 -16.46 -1.33 30.52
CA LEU A 129 -15.46 -2.33 30.91
C LEU A 129 -14.09 -1.65 30.97
N VAL A 130 -13.48 -1.59 32.15
CA VAL A 130 -12.19 -0.94 32.33
C VAL A 130 -11.11 -1.97 32.63
N PHE A 131 -10.06 -2.00 31.82
CA PHE A 131 -8.84 -2.72 32.12
C PHE A 131 -8.06 -1.95 33.18
N ALA A 132 -8.17 -2.40 34.43
CA ALA A 132 -7.51 -1.81 35.58
C ALA A 132 -6.11 -2.41 35.77
N TRP A 133 -5.12 -1.60 36.13
CA TRP A 133 -3.76 -2.08 36.35
C TRP A 133 -3.64 -2.67 37.76
N ARG A 134 -3.48 -3.99 37.85
CA ARG A 134 -3.35 -4.73 39.12
C ARG A 134 -1.95 -5.36 39.25
N GLY A 135 -0.93 -4.64 38.79
CA GLY A 135 0.48 -5.06 38.84
C GLY A 135 0.97 -5.91 37.66
N GLY A 136 0.12 -6.19 36.68
CA GLY A 136 0.46 -6.92 35.46
C GLY A 136 0.87 -8.37 35.69
N THR A 137 1.59 -8.91 34.71
CA THR A 137 2.14 -10.26 34.70
C THR A 137 3.63 -10.24 34.38
N THR A 138 4.40 -11.14 34.99
CA THR A 138 5.80 -11.38 34.64
C THR A 138 5.90 -12.34 33.44
N LYS A 139 7.07 -12.42 32.80
CA LYS A 139 7.33 -13.38 31.72
C LYS A 139 7.04 -14.84 32.13
N THR A 140 7.31 -15.23 33.37
CA THR A 140 7.03 -16.59 33.85
C THR A 140 5.54 -16.84 34.05
N GLN A 141 4.78 -15.82 34.45
CA GLN A 141 3.33 -15.91 34.66
C GLN A 141 2.53 -15.84 33.37
N ASP A 142 3.08 -15.21 32.33
CA ASP A 142 2.39 -14.91 31.09
C ASP A 142 3.41 -14.71 29.95
N ASN A 143 4.07 -15.79 29.56
CA ASN A 143 5.14 -15.74 28.55
C ASN A 143 4.64 -15.21 27.20
N ASN A 144 3.39 -15.54 26.88
CA ASN A 144 2.73 -15.08 25.67
C ASN A 144 2.04 -13.72 25.87
N ARG A 145 2.08 -13.10 27.04
CA ARG A 145 1.62 -11.72 27.26
C ARG A 145 0.11 -11.54 26.98
N PHE A 146 -0.76 -12.43 27.44
CA PHE A 146 -2.23 -12.30 27.33
C PHE A 146 -2.86 -11.25 28.27
N ALA A 147 -2.22 -10.87 29.37
CA ALA A 147 -2.75 -9.88 30.32
C ALA A 147 -1.86 -8.63 30.42
N PRO A 148 -2.42 -7.43 30.69
CA PRO A 148 -3.84 -7.08 30.72
C PRO A 148 -4.59 -7.19 29.38
N GLY A 149 -5.93 -7.27 29.47
CA GLY A 149 -6.84 -7.31 28.33
C GLY A 149 -7.91 -8.39 28.42
N ALA A 150 -8.52 -8.70 27.28
CA ALA A 150 -9.52 -9.75 27.14
C ALA A 150 -9.11 -10.77 26.07
N VAL A 151 -9.24 -12.06 26.39
CA VAL A 151 -9.15 -13.18 25.42
C VAL A 151 -10.47 -13.95 25.46
N LEU A 152 -11.25 -13.84 24.39
CA LEU A 152 -12.63 -14.32 24.32
C LEU A 152 -12.76 -15.43 23.28
N MET A 153 -12.91 -16.68 23.76
CA MET A 153 -12.97 -17.89 22.92
C MET A 153 -14.40 -18.44 22.71
N GLY A 154 -15.42 -17.77 23.24
CA GLY A 154 -16.83 -18.16 23.09
C GLY A 154 -17.70 -16.98 22.63
N PRO A 155 -18.99 -17.19 22.29
CA PRO A 155 -19.83 -16.16 21.68
C PRO A 155 -19.79 -14.80 22.39
N VAL A 156 -19.64 -13.74 21.59
CA VAL A 156 -19.63 -12.36 22.07
C VAL A 156 -20.77 -11.58 21.41
N ARG A 157 -21.55 -10.86 22.24
CA ARG A 157 -22.58 -9.92 21.79
C ARG A 157 -22.37 -8.58 22.47
N MET A 158 -22.28 -7.51 21.68
CA MET A 158 -22.31 -6.16 22.19
C MET A 158 -23.19 -5.32 21.29
N GLN A 159 -24.18 -4.64 21.88
CA GLN A 159 -25.10 -3.80 21.16
C GLN A 159 -25.32 -2.49 21.92
N GLY A 160 -24.63 -1.43 21.50
CA GLY A 160 -24.86 -0.07 21.95
C GLY A 160 -26.02 0.62 21.23
N ALA A 161 -26.21 1.88 21.55
CA ALA A 161 -27.17 2.74 20.86
C ALA A 161 -26.67 3.11 19.46
N THR A 162 -27.53 2.93 18.46
CA THR A 162 -27.24 3.27 17.06
C THR A 162 -26.85 4.73 16.91
N LYS A 163 -25.80 4.97 16.12
CA LYS A 163 -25.29 6.31 15.82
C LYS A 163 -24.74 6.38 14.39
N THR A 164 -24.93 7.51 13.72
CA THR A 164 -24.17 7.85 12.50
C THR A 164 -22.70 7.99 12.87
N SER A 165 -21.85 7.08 12.38
CA SER A 165 -20.43 7.06 12.75
C SER A 165 -19.63 8.22 12.19
N TRP A 166 -19.94 8.64 10.98
CA TRP A 166 -19.31 9.77 10.30
C TRP A 166 -20.21 10.26 9.17
N THR A 167 -19.94 11.47 8.69
CA THR A 167 -20.60 12.09 7.53
C THR A 167 -19.67 13.14 6.91
N THR A 168 -20.11 13.81 5.87
CA THR A 168 -19.40 14.88 5.17
C THR A 168 -19.89 16.26 5.61
N LEU A 169 -19.03 17.26 5.45
CA LEU A 169 -19.31 18.66 5.75
C LEU A 169 -19.92 19.33 4.52
N GLY A 170 -21.17 19.78 4.61
CA GLY A 170 -21.82 20.54 3.52
C GLY A 170 -21.30 21.96 3.36
N VAL A 171 -20.53 22.46 4.34
CA VAL A 171 -19.73 23.68 4.22
C VAL A 171 -18.36 23.42 4.85
N HIS A 172 -17.29 23.59 4.07
CA HIS A 172 -15.91 23.45 4.53
C HIS A 172 -15.53 24.61 5.49
N PRO A 173 -15.37 24.34 6.80
CA PRO A 173 -15.26 25.39 7.80
C PRO A 173 -13.86 26.02 7.82
N SER A 174 -13.80 27.32 8.08
CA SER A 174 -12.55 28.04 8.33
C SER A 174 -12.22 28.07 9.83
N ALA A 175 -10.94 28.26 10.15
CA ALA A 175 -10.49 28.54 11.51
C ALA A 175 -11.29 29.71 12.12
N GLY A 176 -11.59 29.62 13.42
CA GLY A 176 -12.38 30.60 14.17
C GLY A 176 -13.89 30.37 14.14
N THR A 177 -14.40 29.48 13.28
CA THR A 177 -15.82 29.10 13.30
C THR A 177 -16.13 28.11 14.43
N ASN A 178 -17.36 28.14 14.96
CA ASN A 178 -17.84 27.17 15.96
C ASN A 178 -19.08 26.40 15.49
N GLN A 179 -19.39 26.43 14.19
CA GLN A 179 -20.52 25.69 13.62
C GLN A 179 -20.03 24.80 12.48
N LEU A 180 -20.47 23.55 12.52
CA LEU A 180 -20.32 22.61 11.43
C LEU A 180 -21.68 22.47 10.74
N THR A 181 -21.70 22.64 9.41
CA THR A 181 -22.86 22.29 8.59
C THR A 181 -22.58 20.95 7.94
N LEU A 182 -23.39 19.94 8.25
CA LEU A 182 -23.26 18.58 7.76
C LEU A 182 -24.11 18.40 6.49
N ASP A 183 -23.72 17.50 5.60
CA ASP A 183 -24.51 17.18 4.41
C ASP A 183 -25.81 16.46 4.74
N THR A 184 -25.79 15.65 5.80
CA THR A 184 -26.95 14.90 6.26
C THR A 184 -27.20 15.14 7.74
N THR A 185 -28.46 15.08 8.16
CA THR A 185 -28.81 15.15 9.59
C THR A 185 -28.31 13.88 10.28
N PRO A 186 -27.41 13.98 11.28
CA PRO A 186 -26.85 12.81 11.92
C PRO A 186 -27.86 12.15 12.86
N THR A 187 -27.86 10.82 12.91
CA THR A 187 -28.68 10.05 13.85
C THR A 187 -27.91 9.77 15.14
N GLY A 188 -28.54 10.01 16.28
CA GLY A 188 -28.02 9.59 17.59
C GLY A 188 -26.88 10.45 18.16
N TRP A 189 -26.47 11.53 17.48
CA TRP A 189 -25.50 12.50 18.02
C TRP A 189 -26.13 13.28 19.17
N LYS A 190 -25.35 13.57 20.22
CA LYS A 190 -25.81 14.25 21.43
C LYS A 190 -24.84 15.34 21.86
N VAL A 191 -25.33 16.29 22.67
CA VAL A 191 -24.47 17.21 23.41
C VAL A 191 -23.41 16.42 24.19
N ASP A 192 -22.19 16.95 24.26
CA ASP A 192 -21.00 16.33 24.84
C ASP A 192 -20.35 15.19 24.06
N ASP A 193 -20.94 14.73 22.94
CA ASP A 193 -20.24 13.83 22.03
C ASP A 193 -18.95 14.48 21.51
N LYS A 194 -17.93 13.65 21.32
CA LYS A 194 -16.68 14.03 20.69
C LYS A 194 -16.76 13.79 19.19
N LEU A 195 -16.35 14.79 18.42
CA LEU A 195 -16.25 14.71 16.97
C LEU A 195 -14.80 14.93 16.54
N VAL A 196 -14.39 14.32 15.44
CA VAL A 196 -13.12 14.63 14.78
C VAL A 196 -13.42 15.21 13.40
N VAL A 197 -12.97 16.44 13.17
CA VAL A 197 -13.01 17.08 11.86
C VAL A 197 -11.72 16.73 11.12
N ALA A 198 -11.82 16.09 9.96
CA ALA A 198 -10.69 15.54 9.22
C ALA A 198 -9.73 16.63 8.73
N GLY A 199 -8.43 16.36 8.77
CA GLY A 199 -7.39 17.31 8.35
C GLY A 199 -7.30 17.45 6.84
N THR A 200 -6.95 18.65 6.36
CA THR A 200 -6.83 18.96 4.93
C THR A 200 -5.49 19.60 4.56
N ASP A 201 -4.58 19.78 5.52
CA ASP A 201 -3.24 20.33 5.26
C ASP A 201 -2.28 19.22 4.86
N ILE A 202 -1.83 19.25 3.59
CA ILE A 202 -0.89 18.29 3.01
C ILE A 202 0.46 18.19 3.77
N ASN A 203 0.83 19.23 4.52
CA ASN A 203 2.09 19.31 5.25
C ASN A 203 1.97 18.88 6.72
N ASP A 204 0.76 18.64 7.22
CA ASP A 204 0.50 18.23 8.61
C ASP A 204 -0.52 17.09 8.65
N TYR A 205 -0.04 15.85 8.84
CA TYR A 205 -0.89 14.67 9.02
C TYR A 205 -1.76 14.72 10.30
N LYS A 206 -1.50 15.67 11.20
CA LYS A 206 -2.28 15.94 12.41
C LYS A 206 -3.14 17.21 12.27
N SER A 207 -3.45 17.61 11.04
CA SER A 207 -4.30 18.77 10.74
C SER A 207 -5.78 18.58 11.05
N ASP A 208 -6.18 17.42 11.57
CA ASP A 208 -7.51 17.18 12.13
C ASP A 208 -7.73 17.93 13.47
N GLU A 209 -8.99 18.08 13.87
CA GLU A 209 -9.37 18.67 15.16
C GLU A 209 -10.41 17.83 15.92
N LEU A 210 -10.09 17.46 17.16
CA LEU A 210 -11.03 16.83 18.11
C LEU A 210 -11.85 17.92 18.81
N VAL A 211 -13.15 17.94 18.55
CA VAL A 211 -14.09 18.95 19.06
C VAL A 211 -15.22 18.32 19.87
N THR A 212 -16.01 19.15 20.56
CA THR A 212 -17.13 18.69 21.41
C THR A 212 -18.41 19.41 21.04
N ILE A 213 -19.50 18.65 20.91
CA ILE A 213 -20.83 19.20 20.62
C ILE A 213 -21.35 20.03 21.78
N ASN A 214 -21.78 21.26 21.50
CA ASN A 214 -22.53 22.13 22.39
C ASN A 214 -24.05 22.03 22.16
N SER A 215 -24.49 22.06 20.90
CA SER A 215 -25.90 21.90 20.53
C SER A 215 -26.04 21.39 19.09
N ILE A 216 -27.23 20.85 18.77
CA ILE A 216 -27.55 20.30 17.45
C ILE A 216 -28.91 20.84 17.02
N SER A 217 -29.02 21.31 15.78
CA SER A 217 -30.27 21.72 15.14
C SER A 217 -30.28 21.24 13.70
N GLY A 218 -31.01 20.16 13.42
CA GLY A 218 -30.99 19.50 12.10
C GLY A 218 -29.58 19.04 11.73
N ASN A 219 -29.07 19.48 10.58
CA ASN A 219 -27.71 19.21 10.11
C ASN A 219 -26.66 20.24 10.57
N THR A 220 -27.02 21.18 11.45
CA THR A 220 -26.08 22.15 12.01
C THR A 220 -25.67 21.74 13.43
N VAL A 221 -24.37 21.62 13.66
CA VAL A 221 -23.77 21.31 14.97
C VAL A 221 -23.00 22.52 15.47
N THR A 222 -23.36 23.04 16.64
CA THR A 222 -22.58 24.08 17.31
C THR A 222 -21.56 23.42 18.24
N LEU A 223 -20.31 23.86 18.17
CA LEU A 223 -19.18 23.38 18.95
C LEU A 223 -18.99 24.20 20.23
N LYS A 224 -18.43 23.57 21.27
CA LYS A 224 -18.10 24.28 22.52
C LYS A 224 -16.95 25.28 22.35
N ASN A 225 -15.98 24.94 21.49
CA ASN A 225 -14.84 25.76 21.15
C ASN A 225 -14.84 26.03 19.65
N THR A 226 -14.29 27.18 19.24
CA THR A 226 -14.03 27.46 17.83
C THR A 226 -12.93 26.54 17.30
N LEU A 227 -13.01 26.20 16.02
CA LEU A 227 -11.94 25.54 15.28
C LEU A 227 -10.68 26.41 15.28
N THR A 228 -9.52 25.77 15.39
CA THR A 228 -8.21 26.43 15.32
C THR A 228 -7.58 26.31 13.94
N LYS A 229 -8.04 25.34 13.13
CA LYS A 229 -7.58 25.06 11.77
C LYS A 229 -8.71 25.26 10.77
N SER A 230 -8.33 25.58 9.53
CA SER A 230 -9.27 25.54 8.41
C SER A 230 -9.30 24.14 7.83
N HIS A 231 -10.50 23.62 7.59
CA HIS A 231 -10.71 22.29 7.03
C HIS A 231 -11.25 22.44 5.60
N GLN A 232 -10.40 22.97 4.72
CA GLN A 232 -10.71 23.30 3.34
C GLN A 232 -9.76 22.57 2.40
N PRO A 233 -10.26 21.93 1.32
CA PRO A 233 -9.41 21.37 0.29
C PRO A 233 -8.69 22.49 -0.51
N PRO A 234 -7.69 22.16 -1.34
CA PRO A 234 -7.11 23.09 -2.31
C PRO A 234 -8.18 23.80 -3.15
N THR A 235 -7.90 25.02 -3.59
CA THR A 235 -8.89 25.89 -4.27
C THR A 235 -9.43 25.24 -5.55
N GLU A 236 -8.59 24.51 -6.27
CA GLU A 236 -8.90 23.76 -7.49
C GLU A 236 -9.92 22.62 -7.23
N LEU A 237 -10.00 22.16 -5.99
CA LEU A 237 -10.84 21.05 -5.56
C LEU A 237 -12.03 21.48 -4.69
N ALA A 238 -12.19 22.78 -4.42
CA ALA A 238 -13.16 23.32 -3.44
C ALA A 238 -14.60 22.82 -3.61
N ASN A 239 -15.01 22.50 -4.84
CA ASN A 239 -16.36 22.00 -5.18
C ASN A 239 -16.35 20.58 -5.76
N SER A 240 -15.23 19.86 -5.63
CA SER A 240 -14.99 18.57 -6.29
C SER A 240 -14.71 17.43 -5.31
N VAL A 241 -14.45 17.76 -4.04
CA VAL A 241 -14.10 16.80 -2.99
C VAL A 241 -14.80 17.17 -1.68
N ASP A 242 -15.07 16.15 -0.87
CA ASP A 242 -15.72 16.29 0.43
C ASP A 242 -14.70 16.22 1.58
N VAL A 243 -14.96 16.98 2.64
CA VAL A 243 -14.24 16.87 3.92
C VAL A 243 -15.13 16.16 4.94
N HIS A 244 -14.54 15.25 5.72
CA HIS A 244 -15.29 14.33 6.57
C HIS A 244 -15.24 14.74 8.04
N VAL A 245 -16.26 14.32 8.79
CA VAL A 245 -16.32 14.43 10.25
C VAL A 245 -16.85 13.14 10.85
N SER A 246 -16.17 12.61 11.86
CA SER A 246 -16.58 11.40 12.59
C SER A 246 -17.08 11.73 14.00
N ASN A 247 -17.93 10.85 14.52
CA ASN A 247 -18.34 10.85 15.93
C ASN A 247 -17.62 9.72 16.68
N ASN A 248 -16.88 10.10 17.71
CA ASN A 248 -15.94 9.24 18.42
C ASN A 248 -16.46 8.76 19.77
N THR A 249 -17.77 8.89 20.04
CA THR A 249 -18.37 8.54 21.34
C THR A 249 -19.44 7.46 21.19
N ARG A 250 -19.40 6.42 22.04
CA ARG A 250 -20.47 5.40 22.17
C ARG A 250 -20.89 5.22 23.62
N ASN A 251 -21.99 4.48 23.84
CA ASN A 251 -22.50 4.20 25.19
C ASN A 251 -22.06 2.85 25.75
N ILE A 252 -21.38 2.01 24.95
CA ILE A 252 -20.52 0.94 25.45
C ILE A 252 -19.08 1.43 25.31
N VAL A 253 -18.34 1.48 26.42
CA VAL A 253 -16.94 1.92 26.44
C VAL A 253 -16.06 0.83 27.04
N ILE A 254 -15.06 0.39 26.29
CA ILE A 254 -14.01 -0.50 26.77
C ILE A 254 -12.69 0.27 26.81
N SER A 255 -12.08 0.40 27.98
CA SER A 255 -10.94 1.32 28.13
C SER A 255 -9.85 0.78 29.03
N SER A 256 -8.62 1.25 28.84
CA SER A 256 -7.57 1.08 29.85
C SER A 256 -7.58 2.25 30.82
N GLU A 257 -7.44 2.00 32.13
CA GLU A 257 -7.36 3.10 33.11
C GLU A 257 -6.07 3.91 32.94
N ASN A 258 -4.97 3.23 32.62
CA ASN A 258 -3.66 3.83 32.42
C ASN A 258 -3.35 3.80 30.91
N PRO A 259 -3.27 4.97 30.26
CA PRO A 259 -3.08 5.05 28.81
C PRO A 259 -1.61 4.92 28.39
N SER A 260 -0.68 4.60 29.29
CA SER A 260 0.74 4.46 28.95
C SER A 260 0.97 3.33 27.94
N VAL A 261 1.71 3.64 26.88
CA VAL A 261 2.15 2.66 25.86
C VAL A 261 3.52 2.08 26.19
N THR A 262 4.26 2.74 27.09
CA THR A 262 5.53 2.27 27.63
C THR A 262 5.31 1.42 28.88
N ALA A 263 6.27 0.53 29.16
CA ALA A 263 6.25 -0.24 30.39
C ALA A 263 6.45 0.67 31.60
N LEU A 264 5.70 0.43 32.68
CA LEU A 264 5.84 1.14 33.94
C LEU A 264 7.18 0.78 34.62
N ASP A 265 7.73 1.74 35.37
CA ASP A 265 8.98 1.55 36.11
C ASP A 265 8.90 0.35 37.07
N GLY A 266 10.01 -0.38 37.21
CA GLY A 266 10.10 -1.54 38.10
C GLY A 266 9.43 -2.82 37.59
N THR A 267 9.06 -2.88 36.31
CA THR A 267 8.38 -4.06 35.71
C THR A 267 9.23 -4.85 34.72
N ASP A 268 10.54 -4.60 34.68
CA ASP A 268 11.52 -5.24 33.77
C ASP A 268 11.16 -5.18 32.27
N GLY A 269 10.37 -4.18 31.88
CA GLY A 269 9.86 -3.96 30.53
C GLY A 269 8.59 -4.75 30.20
N TYR A 270 8.03 -5.50 31.15
CA TYR A 270 6.82 -6.31 30.96
C TYR A 270 5.54 -5.58 31.38
N GLY A 271 5.62 -4.49 32.14
CA GLY A 271 4.43 -3.82 32.66
C GLY A 271 3.83 -2.76 31.76
N LYS A 272 3.41 -3.12 30.54
CA LYS A 272 2.58 -2.24 29.69
C LYS A 272 1.12 -2.31 30.17
N PRO A 273 0.54 -1.22 30.72
CA PRO A 273 -0.70 -1.30 31.48
C PRO A 273 -1.97 -1.31 30.63
N ARG A 274 -1.89 -0.99 29.34
CA ARG A 274 -3.04 -1.03 28.45
C ARG A 274 -3.55 -2.44 28.20
N GLY A 275 -4.87 -2.62 28.24
CA GLY A 275 -5.52 -3.85 27.80
C GLY A 275 -5.62 -3.95 26.28
N HIS A 276 -5.80 -5.16 25.78
CA HIS A 276 -6.13 -5.47 24.39
C HIS A 276 -7.39 -6.33 24.34
N ILE A 277 -8.01 -6.52 23.16
CA ILE A 277 -9.12 -7.47 23.00
C ILE A 277 -8.80 -8.43 21.86
N MET A 278 -8.85 -9.72 22.17
CA MET A 278 -8.66 -10.79 21.20
C MET A 278 -9.87 -11.73 21.19
N PHE A 279 -10.51 -11.85 20.03
CA PHE A 279 -11.50 -12.89 19.74
C PHE A 279 -10.76 -14.10 19.17
N MET A 280 -10.35 -15.00 20.07
CA MET A 280 -9.46 -16.11 19.73
C MET A 280 -10.28 -17.33 19.31
N HIS A 281 -10.03 -17.81 18.08
CA HIS A 281 -10.62 -19.04 17.52
C HIS A 281 -12.16 -19.07 17.59
N ASN A 282 -12.77 -17.89 17.45
CA ASN A 282 -14.21 -17.70 17.66
C ASN A 282 -14.81 -16.86 16.53
N PRO A 283 -15.51 -17.49 15.57
CA PRO A 283 -16.19 -16.77 14.50
C PRO A 283 -17.53 -16.13 14.95
N ASN A 284 -18.07 -16.51 16.12
CA ASN A 284 -19.40 -16.11 16.56
C ASN A 284 -19.39 -14.81 17.39
N VAL A 285 -19.03 -13.70 16.74
CA VAL A 285 -18.87 -12.39 17.37
C VAL A 285 -19.70 -11.34 16.64
N GLN A 286 -20.46 -10.56 17.41
CA GLN A 286 -21.15 -9.38 16.92
C GLN A 286 -20.91 -8.23 17.90
N ILE A 287 -20.21 -7.19 17.44
CA ILE A 287 -19.95 -5.97 18.21
C ILE A 287 -20.47 -4.77 17.43
N ARG A 288 -21.40 -4.03 18.03
CA ARG A 288 -22.14 -2.95 17.38
C ARG A 288 -22.18 -1.72 18.27
N TYR A 289 -21.70 -0.58 17.75
CA TYR A 289 -21.68 0.71 18.43
C TYR A 289 -20.91 0.67 19.77
N VAL A 290 -19.69 0.10 19.73
CA VAL A 290 -18.76 0.03 20.88
C VAL A 290 -17.62 1.01 20.66
N GLU A 291 -17.24 1.72 21.72
CA GLU A 291 -16.04 2.56 21.75
C GLU A 291 -14.94 1.82 22.52
N THR A 292 -13.75 1.72 21.92
CA THR A 292 -12.53 1.37 22.63
C THR A 292 -11.68 2.62 22.83
N GLN A 293 -11.13 2.78 24.03
CA GLN A 293 -10.35 3.97 24.41
C GLN A 293 -9.04 3.56 25.07
N ASN A 294 -7.92 3.95 24.48
CA ASN A 294 -6.58 3.63 24.97
C ASN A 294 -6.35 2.10 25.12
N LEU A 295 -6.90 1.31 24.20
CA LEU A 295 -6.58 -0.11 24.10
C LEU A 295 -5.37 -0.31 23.17
N GLY A 296 -4.95 -1.57 23.06
CA GLY A 296 -3.76 -1.94 22.30
C GLY A 296 -2.47 -1.62 23.06
N ARG A 297 -1.45 -2.45 22.89
CA ARG A 297 -0.14 -2.27 23.53
C ARG A 297 1.05 -2.82 22.75
N THR A 298 0.81 -3.48 21.61
CA THR A 298 1.84 -3.63 20.58
C THR A 298 2.13 -2.23 20.06
N ASP A 299 3.35 -1.76 20.24
CA ASP A 299 3.77 -0.40 19.89
C ASP A 299 4.55 -0.45 18.59
N LYS A 300 3.98 0.09 17.51
CA LYS A 300 4.57 0.09 16.16
C LYS A 300 5.63 1.19 15.97
N THR A 301 5.84 2.07 16.96
CA THR A 301 7.05 2.92 16.98
C THR A 301 8.32 2.12 17.29
N LEU A 302 8.15 0.95 17.91
CA LEU A 302 9.21 0.00 18.24
C LEU A 302 9.09 -1.25 17.36
N GLU A 303 10.20 -1.94 17.15
CA GLU A 303 10.17 -3.24 16.50
C GLU A 303 9.50 -4.30 17.38
N LEU A 304 8.97 -5.33 16.74
CA LEU A 304 8.53 -6.54 17.43
C LEU A 304 9.75 -7.29 17.98
N ASP A 305 9.63 -7.83 19.18
CA ASP A 305 10.72 -8.56 19.87
C ASP A 305 10.28 -9.93 20.41
N ASP A 306 9.17 -10.46 19.90
CA ASP A 306 8.68 -11.79 20.22
C ASP A 306 9.37 -12.87 19.38
N TRP A 307 9.46 -12.68 18.05
CA TRP A 307 10.16 -13.61 17.17
C TRP A 307 10.55 -13.09 15.78
N SER A 308 11.49 -13.77 15.12
CA SER A 308 11.94 -13.54 13.74
C SER A 308 11.77 -14.77 12.82
N VAL A 309 11.64 -14.52 11.51
CA VAL A 309 11.72 -15.58 10.49
C VAL A 309 13.18 -15.78 10.06
N PRO A 310 13.62 -17.01 9.75
CA PRO A 310 14.87 -17.21 9.00
C PRO A 310 14.75 -16.61 7.59
N GLU A 311 15.83 -16.02 7.07
CA GLU A 311 15.88 -15.59 5.66
C GLU A 311 15.67 -16.78 4.70
N GLU A 312 14.89 -16.59 3.63
CA GLU A 312 14.72 -17.59 2.57
C GLU A 312 16.11 -17.94 1.97
N GLY A 313 16.51 -19.21 2.05
CA GLY A 313 17.75 -19.70 1.42
C GLY A 313 18.97 -19.89 2.34
N ALA A 314 18.86 -19.71 3.66
CA ALA A 314 19.94 -20.09 4.57
C ALA A 314 20.18 -21.62 4.55
N GLU A 315 21.37 -22.05 4.14
CA GLU A 315 21.73 -23.46 3.98
C GLU A 315 21.48 -24.26 5.28
N GLY A 316 20.67 -25.32 5.19
CA GLY A 316 20.30 -26.17 6.33
C GLY A 316 19.09 -25.70 7.15
N GLN A 317 18.44 -24.59 6.81
CA GLN A 317 17.21 -24.14 7.47
C GLN A 317 15.94 -24.66 6.77
N PRO A 318 14.89 -25.02 7.54
CA PRO A 318 13.62 -25.44 6.96
C PRO A 318 12.96 -24.29 6.22
N ASN A 319 12.45 -24.58 5.02
CA ASN A 319 11.76 -23.61 4.17
C ASN A 319 10.65 -22.89 4.96
N PRO A 320 10.64 -21.55 5.05
CA PRO A 320 9.66 -20.81 5.83
C PRO A 320 8.21 -21.08 5.38
N ARG A 321 7.96 -21.43 4.11
CA ARG A 321 6.62 -21.82 3.63
C ARG A 321 6.05 -23.05 4.35
N PHE A 322 6.91 -23.95 4.83
CA PHE A 322 6.56 -25.23 5.43
C PHE A 322 7.12 -25.42 6.84
N SER A 323 7.89 -24.46 7.34
CA SER A 323 8.66 -24.61 8.55
C SER A 323 7.72 -24.79 9.74
N THR A 324 7.78 -25.98 10.33
CA THR A 324 7.20 -26.29 11.64
C THR A 324 8.17 -25.95 12.78
N THR A 325 9.32 -25.34 12.47
CA THR A 325 10.33 -24.97 13.47
C THR A 325 9.93 -23.66 14.10
N VAL A 326 10.03 -23.58 15.43
CA VAL A 326 9.63 -22.40 16.19
C VAL A 326 10.39 -21.17 15.63
N PRO A 327 9.69 -20.04 15.39
CA PRO A 327 10.36 -18.76 15.15
C PRO A 327 11.53 -18.53 16.10
N TYR A 328 12.66 -17.97 15.63
CA TYR A 328 13.73 -17.61 16.56
C TYR A 328 13.27 -16.48 17.48
N PRO A 329 13.53 -16.51 18.80
CA PRO A 329 13.23 -15.37 19.65
C PRO A 329 13.97 -14.13 19.12
N ALA A 330 13.25 -13.10 18.71
CA ALA A 330 13.84 -11.85 18.23
C ALA A 330 14.32 -10.97 19.41
N GLY A 331 13.84 -11.25 20.62
CA GLY A 331 14.21 -10.51 21.81
C GLY A 331 13.53 -10.99 23.09
N ALA A 332 13.20 -10.04 23.97
CA ALA A 332 12.69 -10.34 25.31
C ALA A 332 11.16 -10.57 25.35
N SER A 333 10.45 -10.32 24.24
CA SER A 333 8.98 -10.33 24.13
C SER A 333 8.29 -9.24 24.97
N ARG A 334 8.94 -8.07 25.07
CA ARG A 334 8.41 -6.86 25.74
C ARG A 334 7.42 -6.09 24.87
N ASN A 335 7.56 -6.18 23.56
CA ASN A 335 6.70 -5.61 22.52
C ASN A 335 6.21 -6.70 21.54
N PRO A 336 5.41 -7.69 22.01
CA PRO A 336 4.94 -8.77 21.16
C PRO A 336 3.86 -8.27 20.18
N ARG A 337 3.66 -9.00 19.08
CA ARG A 337 2.56 -8.77 18.14
C ARG A 337 1.20 -9.21 18.71
N GLY A 338 0.11 -8.83 18.04
CA GLY A 338 -1.22 -9.35 18.35
C GLY A 338 -1.91 -8.74 19.57
N ARG A 339 -1.42 -7.62 20.13
CA ARG A 339 -2.04 -6.94 21.29
C ARG A 339 -2.68 -5.63 20.85
N TYR A 340 -3.81 -5.76 20.15
CA TYR A 340 -4.52 -4.69 19.44
C TYR A 340 -5.87 -4.36 20.08
N SER A 341 -6.48 -3.25 19.67
CA SER A 341 -7.79 -2.82 20.19
C SER A 341 -8.92 -3.80 19.87
N ILE A 342 -9.06 -4.22 18.61
CA ILE A 342 -10.06 -5.18 18.13
C ILE A 342 -9.36 -6.19 17.23
N HIS A 343 -9.07 -7.39 17.77
CA HIS A 343 -8.31 -8.43 17.07
C HIS A 343 -9.11 -9.72 16.92
N PHE A 344 -9.43 -10.11 15.69
CA PHE A 344 -9.96 -11.44 15.37
C PHE A 344 -8.80 -12.37 15.06
N HIS A 345 -8.57 -13.35 15.92
CA HIS A 345 -7.42 -14.24 15.81
C HIS A 345 -7.86 -15.63 15.39
N ARG A 346 -7.67 -15.91 14.09
CA ARG A 346 -7.70 -17.23 13.48
C ARG A 346 -9.04 -17.95 13.66
N SER A 347 -10.10 -17.31 13.19
CA SER A 347 -11.45 -17.88 13.24
C SER A 347 -11.81 -18.72 12.01
N LEU A 348 -11.01 -18.66 10.93
CA LEU A 348 -11.12 -19.61 9.82
C LEU A 348 -10.70 -20.99 10.36
N GLY A 349 -11.66 -21.91 10.48
CA GLY A 349 -11.37 -23.24 11.04
C GLY A 349 -10.28 -23.93 10.22
N ARG A 350 -9.18 -24.34 10.85
CA ARG A 350 -8.17 -25.15 10.18
C ARG A 350 -8.60 -26.62 10.21
N LYS A 351 -8.54 -27.29 9.05
CA LYS A 351 -8.80 -28.73 8.88
C LYS A 351 -7.77 -29.57 9.64
N ASN A 352 -7.98 -29.80 10.94
CA ASN A 352 -7.18 -30.76 11.71
C ASN A 352 -7.94 -32.07 12.02
N ASP A 353 -9.23 -32.18 11.71
CA ASP A 353 -10.09 -33.30 12.14
C ASP A 353 -10.79 -34.07 11.01
N GLY A 354 -10.55 -33.72 9.74
CA GLY A 354 -11.20 -34.37 8.59
C GLY A 354 -12.67 -34.00 8.36
N SER A 355 -13.21 -32.98 9.04
CA SER A 355 -14.54 -32.43 8.77
C SER A 355 -14.61 -31.70 7.43
N THR A 356 -15.70 -31.90 6.68
CA THR A 356 -15.96 -31.32 5.35
C THR A 356 -16.73 -29.99 5.38
N THR A 357 -17.07 -29.45 6.55
CA THR A 357 -17.80 -28.18 6.66
C THR A 357 -17.15 -27.26 7.70
N LEU A 358 -16.63 -26.13 7.23
CA LEU A 358 -16.22 -25.04 8.10
C LEU A 358 -17.45 -24.27 8.56
N ASN A 359 -17.60 -24.05 9.86
CA ASN A 359 -18.53 -23.04 10.34
C ASN A 359 -17.89 -21.65 10.17
N MET A 360 -17.90 -21.13 8.95
CA MET A 360 -17.43 -19.78 8.62
C MET A 360 -18.48 -18.71 8.97
N THR A 361 -19.00 -18.75 10.20
CA THR A 361 -19.86 -17.66 10.68
C THR A 361 -19.10 -16.35 10.53
N GLN A 362 -19.68 -15.43 9.77
CA GLN A 362 -19.08 -14.12 9.55
C GLN A 362 -19.22 -13.29 10.82
N ALA A 363 -18.10 -12.85 11.38
CA ALA A 363 -18.13 -11.92 12.50
C ALA A 363 -18.52 -10.52 12.00
N ILE A 364 -19.20 -9.75 12.84
CA ILE A 364 -19.67 -8.40 12.48
C ILE A 364 -19.14 -7.37 13.47
N VAL A 365 -18.51 -6.33 12.93
CA VAL A 365 -18.07 -5.13 13.63
C VAL A 365 -18.71 -3.93 12.96
N GLU A 366 -19.69 -3.30 13.63
CA GLU A 366 -20.45 -2.21 13.00
C GLU A 366 -20.56 -0.97 13.87
N GLY A 367 -20.25 0.20 13.30
CA GLY A 367 -20.47 1.47 13.98
C GLY A 367 -19.56 1.69 15.19
N CYS A 368 -18.50 0.89 15.33
CA CYS A 368 -17.56 0.94 16.45
C CYS A 368 -16.54 2.08 16.27
N VAL A 369 -15.89 2.44 17.38
CA VAL A 369 -14.85 3.47 17.44
C VAL A 369 -13.63 2.89 18.13
N VAL A 370 -12.45 3.07 17.54
CA VAL A 370 -11.17 2.87 18.23
C VAL A 370 -10.50 4.23 18.37
N ASN A 371 -10.32 4.67 19.60
CA ASN A 371 -9.60 5.89 19.95
C ASN A 371 -8.26 5.53 20.60
N ASN A 372 -7.16 6.02 20.03
CA ASN A 372 -5.80 5.91 20.57
C ASN A 372 -5.29 4.46 20.67
N ASP A 373 -4.65 3.97 19.61
CA ASP A 373 -3.99 2.65 19.57
C ASP A 373 -2.51 2.80 19.13
N PRO A 374 -1.53 2.24 19.87
CA PRO A 374 -0.11 2.34 19.54
C PRO A 374 0.35 1.37 18.44
N GLY A 375 -0.52 0.48 17.98
CA GLY A 375 -0.25 -0.53 16.97
C GLY A 375 -1.32 -0.54 15.92
N TRP A 376 -2.19 -1.56 15.94
CA TRP A 376 -3.27 -1.74 14.97
C TRP A 376 -4.63 -1.62 15.64
N ALA A 377 -5.57 -0.90 15.02
CA ALA A 377 -6.90 -0.67 15.60
C ALA A 377 -7.86 -1.83 15.34
N TYR A 378 -8.14 -2.15 14.06
CA TYR A 378 -9.03 -3.23 13.64
C TYR A 378 -8.25 -4.28 12.87
N VAL A 379 -8.20 -5.52 13.38
CA VAL A 379 -7.37 -6.59 12.81
C VAL A 379 -8.21 -7.81 12.47
N ASN A 380 -8.15 -8.19 11.21
CA ASN A 380 -8.59 -9.48 10.70
C ASN A 380 -7.35 -10.37 10.56
N HIS A 381 -7.18 -11.37 11.42
CA HIS A 381 -6.09 -12.34 11.29
C HIS A 381 -6.70 -13.70 11.02
N SER A 382 -6.52 -14.21 9.80
CA SER A 382 -7.07 -15.49 9.33
C SER A 382 -8.52 -15.72 9.76
N SER A 383 -9.37 -14.71 9.52
CA SER A 383 -10.77 -14.69 9.95
C SER A 383 -11.69 -14.21 8.81
N ASN A 384 -13.00 -14.38 8.99
CA ASN A 384 -14.03 -13.86 8.07
C ASN A 384 -14.84 -12.78 8.80
N VAL A 385 -14.54 -11.50 8.52
CA VAL A 385 -15.05 -10.38 9.33
C VAL A 385 -15.57 -9.25 8.45
N ASP A 386 -16.74 -8.76 8.81
CA ASP A 386 -17.36 -7.57 8.23
C ASP A 386 -17.20 -6.36 9.14
N PHE A 387 -16.30 -5.46 8.75
CA PHE A 387 -16.11 -4.15 9.33
C PHE A 387 -16.94 -3.12 8.56
N ASN A 388 -18.06 -2.69 9.14
CA ASN A 388 -18.98 -1.73 8.53
C ASN A 388 -19.07 -0.43 9.33
N ASN A 389 -18.95 0.73 8.68
CA ASN A 389 -19.23 2.02 9.30
C ASN A 389 -18.41 2.32 10.57
N ASN A 390 -17.20 1.78 10.70
CA ASN A 390 -16.37 1.98 11.89
C ASN A 390 -15.50 3.24 11.77
N VAL A 391 -15.02 3.71 12.92
CA VAL A 391 -14.10 4.86 13.04
C VAL A 391 -12.82 4.41 13.72
N SER A 392 -11.67 4.78 13.18
CA SER A 392 -10.41 4.79 13.92
C SER A 392 -9.88 6.21 14.06
N TYR A 393 -9.35 6.54 15.23
CA TYR A 393 -8.75 7.84 15.50
C TYR A 393 -7.46 7.73 16.30
N ASN A 394 -6.42 8.44 15.83
CA ASN A 394 -5.12 8.55 16.51
C ASN A 394 -4.46 7.17 16.70
N VAL A 395 -4.19 6.49 15.59
CA VAL A 395 -3.56 5.16 15.54
C VAL A 395 -2.13 5.30 15.05
N VAL A 396 -1.16 4.59 15.62
CA VAL A 396 0.25 4.71 15.21
C VAL A 396 0.59 3.84 14.00
N GLY A 397 0.30 2.55 14.06
CA GLY A 397 0.63 1.59 13.01
C GLY A 397 -0.38 1.63 11.87
N SER A 398 -1.48 0.88 12.01
CA SER A 398 -2.51 0.81 10.98
C SER A 398 -3.92 0.82 11.53
N ALA A 399 -4.80 1.55 10.87
CA ALA A 399 -6.20 1.66 11.29
C ALA A 399 -6.98 0.36 11.03
N TYR A 400 -6.80 -0.24 9.85
CA TYR A 400 -7.44 -1.49 9.45
C TYR A 400 -6.41 -2.41 8.83
N SER A 401 -6.34 -3.65 9.32
CA SER A 401 -5.31 -4.60 8.88
C SER A 401 -5.89 -5.98 8.60
N THR A 402 -5.41 -6.62 7.54
CA THR A 402 -5.36 -8.08 7.46
C THR A 402 -3.94 -8.55 7.79
N GLU A 403 -3.75 -9.73 8.36
CA GLU A 403 -2.46 -10.13 8.97
C GLU A 403 -1.73 -11.24 8.21
N ALA A 404 -2.39 -12.31 7.78
CA ALA A 404 -1.75 -13.53 7.26
C ALA A 404 -1.92 -13.75 5.75
N GLY A 405 -2.85 -13.05 5.09
CA GLY A 405 -3.08 -13.13 3.64
C GLY A 405 -4.24 -14.04 3.22
N ASP A 406 -4.77 -14.85 4.13
CA ASP A 406 -5.90 -15.73 3.91
C ASP A 406 -7.25 -15.14 4.34
N GLU A 407 -7.27 -13.90 4.79
CA GLU A 407 -8.49 -13.27 5.33
C GLU A 407 -9.62 -13.11 4.31
N LEU A 408 -10.85 -13.27 4.81
CA LEU A 408 -12.08 -13.03 4.07
C LEU A 408 -12.91 -11.94 4.77
N GLY A 409 -13.91 -11.42 4.05
CA GLY A 409 -14.87 -10.46 4.59
C GLY A 409 -14.81 -9.11 3.89
N ILE A 410 -15.17 -8.06 4.61
CA ILE A 410 -15.45 -6.75 4.02
C ILE A 410 -14.99 -5.62 4.94
N PHE A 411 -14.33 -4.62 4.36
CA PHE A 411 -14.21 -3.28 4.91
C PHE A 411 -15.11 -2.35 4.11
N ARG A 412 -16.24 -1.93 4.71
CA ARG A 412 -17.21 -1.04 4.07
C ARG A 412 -17.46 0.22 4.88
N ASN A 413 -17.38 1.36 4.23
CA ASN A 413 -17.74 2.67 4.79
C ASN A 413 -17.01 2.95 6.11
N ASN A 414 -15.79 2.47 6.30
CA ASN A 414 -15.01 2.79 7.49
C ASN A 414 -14.21 4.08 7.28
N ILE A 415 -13.91 4.79 8.35
CA ILE A 415 -13.11 6.01 8.30
C ILE A 415 -11.90 5.92 9.25
N ALA A 416 -10.72 6.22 8.72
CA ALA A 416 -9.49 6.39 9.49
C ALA A 416 -9.10 7.88 9.50
N ILE A 417 -8.96 8.45 10.69
CA ILE A 417 -8.45 9.83 10.86
C ILE A 417 -7.23 9.80 11.79
N ARG A 418 -6.14 10.44 11.36
CA ARG A 418 -4.87 10.50 12.10
C ARG A 418 -4.30 9.09 12.35
N THR A 419 -3.89 8.41 11.28
CA THR A 419 -3.03 7.23 11.38
C THR A 419 -1.58 7.68 11.23
N TYR A 420 -0.93 7.94 12.37
CA TYR A 420 0.28 8.75 12.42
C TYR A 420 1.38 8.06 13.23
N ASN A 421 2.44 7.64 12.55
CA ASN A 421 3.69 7.31 13.19
C ASN A 421 4.53 8.60 13.35
N PRO A 422 4.93 8.98 14.59
CA PRO A 422 5.72 10.18 14.83
C PRO A 422 7.12 10.16 14.19
N ASN A 423 7.63 9.00 13.79
CA ASN A 423 8.88 8.89 13.05
C ASN A 423 8.72 9.26 11.57
N GLU A 424 7.47 9.36 11.07
CA GLU A 424 7.13 9.68 9.68
C GLU A 424 8.05 8.97 8.67
N PRO A 425 8.13 7.62 8.69
CA PRO A 425 9.17 6.88 7.98
C PRO A 425 9.17 7.14 6.47
N LEU A 426 8.02 7.48 5.89
CA LEU A 426 7.90 7.85 4.48
C LEU A 426 8.30 9.29 4.16
N ASN A 427 8.74 10.13 5.10
CA ASN A 427 9.10 11.53 4.79
C ASN A 427 10.55 11.72 4.28
N LEU A 428 11.44 10.73 4.40
CA LEU A 428 12.92 10.87 4.25
C LEU A 428 13.52 10.91 2.82
N GLY A 429 12.69 10.86 1.77
CA GLY A 429 13.11 10.59 0.37
C GLY A 429 12.49 9.27 -0.10
N ARG A 430 12.32 9.00 -1.40
CA ARG A 430 11.78 7.69 -1.84
C ARG A 430 12.67 6.61 -1.21
N PRO A 431 12.12 5.70 -0.40
CA PRO A 431 12.89 4.59 0.11
C PRO A 431 13.35 3.77 -1.11
N ALA A 432 14.65 3.72 -1.38
CA ALA A 432 15.20 2.95 -2.51
C ALA A 432 14.89 1.47 -2.29
N GLY A 433 14.13 0.86 -3.19
CA GLY A 433 13.82 -0.56 -3.16
C GLY A 433 15.08 -1.34 -3.46
N GLY A 434 15.49 -2.18 -2.51
CA GLY A 434 16.60 -3.11 -2.70
C GLY A 434 17.80 -2.85 -1.80
N THR A 435 18.31 -3.95 -1.26
CA THR A 435 19.48 -4.04 -0.41
C THR A 435 20.70 -3.36 -1.04
N LEU A 436 20.97 -2.12 -0.65
CA LEU A 436 22.34 -1.60 -0.59
C LEU A 436 22.79 -1.61 0.87
N GLY A 437 22.87 -2.83 1.40
CA GLY A 437 23.98 -3.15 2.27
C GLY A 437 25.25 -2.79 1.51
N ILE A 438 25.89 -1.71 1.91
CA ILE A 438 27.30 -1.60 2.29
C ILE A 438 27.49 -0.14 2.77
N HIS A 439 27.62 0.01 4.10
CA HIS A 439 28.02 1.22 4.85
C HIS A 439 27.01 2.34 5.20
N GLY A 440 25.69 2.06 5.27
CA GLY A 440 24.68 3.10 5.56
C GLY A 440 23.60 2.84 6.64
N GLY A 441 23.26 1.58 6.92
CA GLY A 441 22.13 1.21 7.80
C GLY A 441 20.80 1.00 7.06
N ARG A 442 19.76 0.57 7.79
CA ARG A 442 18.42 0.22 7.26
C ARG A 442 17.54 1.47 7.11
N THR A 443 16.78 1.56 6.02
CA THR A 443 15.82 2.65 5.78
C THR A 443 14.42 2.24 6.26
N ASP A 444 13.94 2.82 7.38
CA ASP A 444 12.59 2.55 7.92
C ASP A 444 11.44 3.02 7.00
N GLY A 445 11.75 3.79 5.96
CA GLY A 445 10.78 4.13 4.91
C GLY A 445 10.42 2.95 4.01
N LEU A 446 11.25 1.90 3.94
CA LEU A 446 10.95 0.76 3.08
C LEU A 446 9.83 -0.09 3.65
N THR A 447 8.95 -0.58 2.79
CA THR A 447 7.83 -1.44 3.19
C THR A 447 8.32 -2.77 3.78
N ASP A 448 9.40 -3.32 3.24
CA ASP A 448 10.08 -4.55 3.68
C ASP A 448 11.12 -4.32 4.79
N ALA A 449 11.30 -3.08 5.28
CA ALA A 449 12.36 -2.75 6.23
C ALA A 449 12.38 -3.71 7.44
N ARG A 450 11.21 -4.14 7.90
CA ARG A 450 11.03 -5.04 9.05
C ARG A 450 10.52 -6.44 8.70
N GLU A 451 10.65 -6.85 7.45
CA GLU A 451 10.12 -8.12 6.96
C GLU A 451 10.72 -9.33 7.70
N GLY A 452 12.03 -9.30 8.01
CA GLY A 452 12.73 -10.39 8.73
C GLY A 452 12.19 -10.70 10.13
N ILE A 453 11.39 -9.81 10.73
CA ILE A 453 10.65 -10.05 11.98
C ILE A 453 9.13 -10.09 11.80
N SER A 454 8.69 -9.96 10.54
CA SER A 454 7.30 -9.80 10.12
C SER A 454 6.58 -8.64 10.84
N ASP A 455 7.27 -7.50 11.01
CA ASP A 455 6.71 -6.29 11.63
C ASP A 455 6.19 -5.31 10.57
N PHE A 456 5.01 -5.62 10.05
CA PHE A 456 4.35 -4.86 8.99
C PHE A 456 3.52 -3.68 9.51
N ALA A 457 3.05 -2.83 8.58
CA ALA A 457 2.09 -1.75 8.85
C ALA A 457 2.49 -0.85 10.03
N HIS A 458 3.75 -0.44 10.04
CA HIS A 458 4.35 0.43 11.04
C HIS A 458 4.50 1.88 10.54
N GLN A 459 4.16 2.18 9.29
CA GLN A 459 4.46 3.48 8.67
C GLN A 459 3.38 4.55 8.96
N GLY A 460 2.22 4.13 9.48
CA GLY A 460 1.06 4.99 9.72
C GLY A 460 0.03 4.83 8.62
N ASP A 461 -0.48 3.63 8.43
CA ASP A 461 -1.22 3.17 7.25
C ASP A 461 -2.73 3.09 7.48
N GLY A 462 -3.54 3.75 6.66
CA GLY A 462 -5.00 3.68 6.75
C GLY A 462 -5.50 2.23 6.67
N PHE A 463 -5.21 1.55 5.57
CA PHE A 463 -5.55 0.15 5.35
C PHE A 463 -4.31 -0.62 4.91
N TRP A 464 -3.91 -1.63 5.70
CA TRP A 464 -2.86 -2.57 5.34
C TRP A 464 -3.44 -3.95 5.05
N LEU A 465 -3.21 -4.46 3.83
CA LEU A 465 -3.90 -5.64 3.33
C LEU A 465 -2.87 -6.67 2.87
N HIS A 466 -2.76 -7.74 3.64
CA HIS A 466 -2.09 -8.95 3.17
C HIS A 466 -3.00 -9.78 2.25
N SER A 467 -4.32 -9.68 2.36
CA SER A 467 -5.24 -10.52 1.58
C SER A 467 -5.98 -9.76 0.48
N CYS A 468 -5.95 -10.32 -0.73
CA CYS A 468 -6.87 -9.97 -1.82
C CYS A 468 -8.30 -10.52 -1.61
N GLY A 469 -8.52 -11.33 -0.56
CA GLY A 469 -9.78 -12.00 -0.23
C GLY A 469 -10.84 -11.11 0.44
N VAL A 470 -10.50 -9.86 0.77
CA VAL A 470 -11.40 -8.89 1.41
C VAL A 470 -11.92 -7.84 0.42
N THR A 471 -13.19 -7.46 0.55
CA THR A 471 -13.78 -6.36 -0.24
C THR A 471 -13.51 -5.01 0.43
N LEU A 472 -13.09 -4.00 -0.33
CA LEU A 472 -12.93 -2.62 0.15
C LEU A 472 -13.88 -1.67 -0.60
N GLU A 473 -14.87 -1.14 0.11
CA GLU A 473 -15.92 -0.32 -0.49
C GLU A 473 -16.22 0.93 0.35
N GLY A 474 -16.11 2.13 -0.24
CA GLY A 474 -16.60 3.36 0.40
C GLY A 474 -15.79 3.81 1.62
N ASN A 475 -14.57 3.30 1.82
CA ASN A 475 -13.76 3.67 2.98
C ASN A 475 -13.10 5.03 2.78
N VAL A 476 -12.75 5.69 3.88
CA VAL A 476 -12.14 7.02 3.90
C VAL A 476 -10.89 7.02 4.77
N VAL A 477 -9.81 7.64 4.30
CA VAL A 477 -8.59 7.88 5.08
C VAL A 477 -8.22 9.36 5.02
N SER A 478 -7.95 9.94 6.19
CA SER A 478 -7.41 11.30 6.32
C SER A 478 -6.29 11.36 7.35
N GLY A 479 -5.18 12.03 7.02
CA GLY A 479 -4.07 12.24 7.95
C GLY A 479 -3.27 10.95 8.21
N ALA A 480 -2.68 10.38 7.15
CA ALA A 480 -1.86 9.18 7.24
C ALA A 480 -0.38 9.48 6.96
N SER A 481 0.53 9.16 7.89
CA SER A 481 1.98 9.32 7.66
C SER A 481 2.56 8.24 6.72
N GLY A 482 1.82 7.15 6.52
CA GLY A 482 2.10 6.07 5.59
C GLY A 482 1.19 6.14 4.36
N HIS A 483 0.49 5.04 4.08
CA HIS A 483 -0.39 4.88 2.93
C HIS A 483 -1.86 5.15 3.29
N ALA A 484 -2.68 5.60 2.35
CA ALA A 484 -4.14 5.48 2.52
C ALA A 484 -4.56 4.01 2.42
N TYR A 485 -4.10 3.32 1.36
CA TYR A 485 -4.33 1.90 1.13
C TYR A 485 -3.05 1.22 0.66
N ILE A 486 -2.71 0.08 1.24
CA ILE A 486 -1.60 -0.75 0.78
C ILE A 486 -1.99 -2.22 0.74
N TYR A 487 -1.64 -2.87 -0.37
CA TYR A 487 -1.60 -4.32 -0.49
C TYR A 487 -0.15 -4.79 -0.42
N TRP A 488 0.16 -5.66 0.55
CA TRP A 488 1.42 -6.39 0.66
C TRP A 488 1.10 -7.87 0.71
N THR A 489 0.86 -8.53 -0.42
CA THR A 489 0.12 -9.82 -0.38
C THR A 489 0.92 -11.04 0.07
N GLU A 490 2.13 -10.84 0.59
CA GLU A 490 2.99 -11.92 1.09
C GLU A 490 2.51 -12.55 2.40
N GLY A 491 1.82 -11.78 3.24
CA GLY A 491 1.25 -12.27 4.51
C GLY A 491 2.24 -12.53 5.63
N LEU A 492 1.73 -12.55 6.87
CA LEU A 492 2.45 -13.01 8.04
C LEU A 492 2.79 -14.50 7.94
N TRP A 493 4.03 -14.84 8.31
CA TRP A 493 4.40 -16.21 8.62
C TRP A 493 3.83 -16.63 9.98
N GLU A 494 3.04 -17.69 10.03
CA GLU A 494 2.45 -18.14 11.29
C GLU A 494 3.36 -19.17 11.98
N SER A 495 3.75 -18.86 13.22
CA SER A 495 4.54 -19.75 14.08
C SER A 495 3.95 -21.17 14.10
N LEU A 496 4.80 -22.18 13.83
CA LEU A 496 4.46 -23.62 13.75
C LEU A 496 3.51 -24.02 12.62
N LEU A 497 3.16 -23.09 11.73
CA LEU A 497 2.06 -23.23 10.81
C LEU A 497 2.37 -22.81 9.38
N GLY A 498 3.50 -22.13 9.18
CA GLY A 498 3.90 -21.64 7.86
C GLY A 498 3.05 -20.46 7.40
N ARG A 499 3.16 -20.16 6.11
CA ARG A 499 2.22 -19.24 5.45
C ARG A 499 0.88 -19.96 5.18
N PRO A 500 -0.25 -19.25 5.19
CA PRO A 500 -1.54 -19.84 4.83
C PRO A 500 -1.55 -20.41 3.41
N GLN A 501 -2.34 -21.47 3.23
CA GLN A 501 -2.44 -22.25 2.01
C GLN A 501 -3.91 -22.61 1.73
N MET A 502 -4.41 -22.24 0.54
CA MET A 502 -5.85 -22.24 0.24
C MET A 502 -6.33 -23.46 -0.57
N GLN A 503 -5.47 -24.42 -0.91
CA GLN A 503 -5.84 -25.57 -1.77
C GLN A 503 -6.91 -26.46 -1.13
N HIS A 504 -7.07 -26.38 0.19
CA HIS A 504 -8.10 -27.11 0.93
C HIS A 504 -9.38 -26.30 1.15
N TYR A 505 -9.47 -25.07 0.66
CA TYR A 505 -10.55 -24.12 0.93
C TYR A 505 -11.09 -23.47 -0.36
N ILE A 506 -11.10 -24.22 -1.47
CA ILE A 506 -11.50 -23.68 -2.78
C ILE A 506 -12.93 -23.13 -2.76
N ASP A 507 -13.86 -23.78 -2.05
CA ASP A 507 -15.26 -23.32 -1.94
C ASP A 507 -15.38 -21.93 -1.33
N GLU A 508 -14.47 -21.57 -0.42
CA GLU A 508 -14.45 -20.30 0.28
C GLU A 508 -13.84 -19.18 -0.57
N TYR A 509 -12.68 -19.42 -1.19
CA TYR A 509 -11.98 -18.42 -1.99
C TYR A 509 -12.55 -18.28 -3.40
N VAL A 510 -13.06 -19.38 -3.96
CA VAL A 510 -13.58 -19.49 -5.33
C VAL A 510 -14.90 -20.28 -5.33
N PRO A 511 -16.00 -19.70 -4.80
CA PRO A 511 -17.27 -20.42 -4.68
C PRO A 511 -17.82 -20.86 -6.03
N GLN A 512 -18.23 -22.13 -6.15
CA GLN A 512 -18.80 -22.69 -7.39
C GLN A 512 -19.99 -21.88 -7.92
N SER A 513 -20.82 -21.33 -7.03
CA SER A 513 -21.99 -20.52 -7.38
C SER A 513 -21.64 -19.19 -8.03
N LYS A 514 -20.40 -18.70 -7.87
CA LYS A 514 -19.94 -17.41 -8.38
C LYS A 514 -18.91 -17.54 -9.50
N TYR A 515 -18.06 -18.57 -9.43
CA TYR A 515 -16.94 -18.79 -10.35
C TYR A 515 -16.86 -20.27 -10.79
N PRO A 516 -17.88 -20.79 -11.51
CA PRO A 516 -18.02 -22.22 -11.76
C PRO A 516 -16.84 -22.82 -12.58
N GLU A 517 -16.31 -22.09 -13.55
CA GLU A 517 -15.21 -22.54 -14.40
C GLU A 517 -13.88 -22.58 -13.62
N GLN A 518 -13.56 -21.50 -12.90
CA GLN A 518 -12.37 -21.40 -12.05
C GLN A 518 -12.39 -22.43 -10.92
N HIS A 519 -13.57 -22.61 -10.29
CA HIS A 519 -13.76 -23.58 -9.23
C HIS A 519 -13.51 -25.02 -9.73
N ALA A 520 -14.10 -25.38 -10.87
CA ALA A 520 -13.91 -26.70 -11.46
C ALA A 520 -12.45 -26.95 -11.85
N GLU A 521 -11.77 -25.96 -12.43
CA GLU A 521 -10.36 -26.06 -12.80
C GLU A 521 -9.45 -26.24 -11.58
N LEU A 522 -9.61 -25.43 -10.53
CA LEU A 522 -8.81 -25.56 -9.31
C LEU A 522 -9.05 -26.91 -8.62
N THR A 523 -10.30 -27.37 -8.56
CA THR A 523 -10.63 -28.68 -7.96
C THR A 523 -9.96 -29.82 -8.72
N ALA A 524 -9.99 -29.78 -10.05
CA ALA A 524 -9.29 -30.75 -10.90
C ALA A 524 -7.76 -30.64 -10.74
N HIS A 525 -7.24 -29.42 -10.59
CA HIS A 525 -5.81 -29.16 -10.42
C HIS A 525 -5.28 -29.74 -9.10
N VAL A 526 -6.00 -29.55 -7.99
CA VAL A 526 -5.68 -30.16 -6.69
C VAL A 526 -5.72 -31.69 -6.76
N ALA A 527 -6.73 -32.25 -7.44
CA ALA A 527 -6.84 -33.70 -7.61
C ALA A 527 -5.69 -34.30 -8.44
N ALA A 528 -5.21 -33.56 -9.45
CA ALA A 528 -4.10 -33.97 -10.30
C ALA A 528 -2.72 -33.76 -9.65
N ASN A 529 -2.58 -32.77 -8.77
CA ASN A 529 -1.32 -32.36 -8.15
C ASN A 529 -1.46 -32.28 -6.62
N PRO A 530 -1.41 -33.40 -5.87
CA PRO A 530 -1.65 -33.41 -4.44
C PRO A 530 -0.67 -32.58 -3.59
N THR A 531 0.51 -32.26 -4.14
CA THR A 531 1.56 -31.45 -3.48
C THR A 531 1.55 -29.97 -3.90
N TRP A 532 0.60 -29.57 -4.75
CA TRP A 532 0.48 -28.18 -5.21
C TRP A 532 0.01 -27.26 -4.09
N LEU A 533 0.58 -26.06 -4.05
CA LEU A 533 0.24 -25.01 -3.11
C LEU A 533 -0.63 -23.95 -3.77
N PHE A 534 -1.69 -23.56 -3.08
CA PHE A 534 -2.40 -22.33 -3.37
C PHE A 534 -1.91 -21.26 -2.38
N ASP A 535 -0.96 -20.44 -2.80
CA ASP A 535 -0.34 -19.38 -1.97
C ASP A 535 -1.13 -18.06 -1.96
N VAL A 536 -0.92 -17.26 -0.92
CA VAL A 536 -1.54 -15.95 -0.65
C VAL A 536 -1.43 -14.93 -1.79
N TRP A 537 -0.36 -14.99 -2.59
CA TRP A 537 -0.16 -14.11 -3.76
C TRP A 537 -1.21 -14.30 -4.86
N TYR A 538 -1.88 -15.45 -4.91
CA TYR A 538 -2.82 -15.82 -5.98
C TYR A 538 -4.28 -15.83 -5.51
N VAL A 539 -4.58 -15.30 -4.32
CA VAL A 539 -5.96 -15.17 -3.82
C VAL A 539 -6.77 -14.34 -4.81
N PHE A 540 -7.92 -14.88 -5.23
CA PHE A 540 -8.77 -14.24 -6.23
C PHE A 540 -9.23 -12.84 -5.75
N PRO A 541 -8.86 -11.75 -6.44
CA PRO A 541 -9.14 -10.40 -5.98
C PRO A 541 -10.63 -10.10 -5.79
N ARG A 542 -10.95 -9.46 -4.66
CA ARG A 542 -12.28 -8.93 -4.36
C ARG A 542 -12.38 -7.43 -4.69
N PRO A 543 -13.59 -6.86 -4.77
CA PRO A 543 -13.76 -5.48 -5.26
C PRO A 543 -13.03 -4.45 -4.39
N PHE A 544 -12.36 -3.51 -5.05
CA PHE A 544 -11.83 -2.28 -4.46
C PHE A 544 -12.49 -1.08 -5.16
N LYS A 545 -13.44 -0.41 -4.50
CA LYS A 545 -14.20 0.66 -5.15
C LYS A 545 -14.68 1.78 -4.24
N ASN A 546 -14.85 2.97 -4.82
CA ASN A 546 -15.42 4.14 -4.16
C ASN A 546 -14.65 4.58 -2.89
N ASN A 547 -13.36 4.28 -2.81
CA ASN A 547 -12.53 4.60 -1.65
C ASN A 547 -11.94 6.02 -1.77
N ILE A 548 -11.69 6.68 -0.64
CA ILE A 548 -11.20 8.06 -0.58
C ILE A 548 -9.97 8.14 0.33
N GLY A 549 -8.90 8.77 -0.13
CA GLY A 549 -7.70 9.04 0.68
C GLY A 549 -7.22 10.47 0.52
N TYR A 550 -6.97 11.17 1.62
CA TYR A 550 -6.39 12.52 1.55
C TYR A 550 -5.53 12.91 2.74
N THR A 551 -4.65 13.90 2.52
CA THR A 551 -3.64 14.30 3.51
C THR A 551 -2.82 13.07 3.94
N VAL A 552 -2.17 12.45 2.95
CA VAL A 552 -1.44 11.20 3.11
C VAL A 552 -0.04 11.29 2.50
N ALA A 553 0.92 10.51 3.01
CA ALA A 553 2.23 10.41 2.37
C ALA A 553 2.09 9.75 0.99
N GLN A 554 1.41 8.60 0.94
CA GLN A 554 1.08 7.89 -0.30
C GLN A 554 -0.41 7.52 -0.35
N GLY A 555 -1.01 7.57 -1.54
CA GLY A 555 -2.42 7.21 -1.73
C GLY A 555 -2.65 5.70 -1.74
N PHE A 556 -2.27 5.04 -2.82
CA PHE A 556 -2.39 3.58 -2.98
C PHE A 556 -1.02 2.95 -3.24
N ARG A 557 -0.74 1.82 -2.60
CA ARG A 557 0.45 0.99 -2.86
C ARG A 557 0.05 -0.47 -3.09
N GLY A 558 0.60 -1.10 -4.13
CA GLY A 558 0.39 -2.51 -4.41
C GLY A 558 1.72 -3.25 -4.55
N ASP A 559 1.92 -4.25 -3.72
CA ASP A 559 3.10 -5.11 -3.70
C ASP A 559 2.68 -6.58 -3.80
N TYR A 560 3.35 -7.31 -4.69
CA TYR A 560 3.22 -8.76 -4.90
C TYR A 560 1.84 -9.28 -5.34
N ILE A 561 0.94 -8.39 -5.75
CA ILE A 561 -0.42 -8.76 -6.15
C ILE A 561 -0.34 -9.62 -7.42
N MET A 562 -0.77 -10.89 -7.32
CA MET A 562 -0.74 -11.84 -8.43
C MET A 562 0.65 -11.99 -9.06
N THR A 563 1.69 -11.86 -8.22
CA THR A 563 3.06 -11.75 -8.69
C THR A 563 3.56 -13.03 -9.34
N GLU A 564 4.31 -12.88 -10.43
CA GLU A 564 5.00 -14.00 -11.08
C GLU A 564 6.37 -14.29 -10.42
N PHE A 565 6.81 -13.42 -9.51
CA PHE A 565 8.12 -13.48 -8.86
C PHE A 565 8.27 -14.70 -7.96
N HIS A 566 7.20 -15.11 -7.28
CA HIS A 566 7.20 -16.27 -6.37
C HIS A 566 6.69 -17.57 -7.00
N GLU A 567 6.59 -17.63 -8.33
CA GLU A 567 6.11 -18.81 -9.05
C GLU A 567 7.18 -19.89 -9.21
N ASN A 568 6.82 -21.12 -8.84
CA ASN A 568 7.61 -22.30 -9.09
C ASN A 568 6.82 -23.28 -9.98
N GLY A 569 7.29 -23.44 -11.21
CA GLY A 569 6.71 -24.34 -12.22
C GLY A 569 7.18 -25.79 -12.14
N ASN A 570 8.16 -26.09 -11.28
CA ASN A 570 8.69 -27.43 -11.16
C ASN A 570 7.74 -28.30 -10.33
N SER A 571 6.97 -29.17 -10.98
CA SER A 571 6.01 -30.07 -10.31
C SER A 571 6.66 -31.11 -9.38
N ALA A 572 7.98 -31.29 -9.44
CA ALA A 572 8.72 -32.13 -8.50
C ALA A 572 9.20 -31.35 -7.26
N SER A 573 9.11 -30.02 -7.28
CA SER A 573 9.43 -29.17 -6.13
C SER A 573 8.33 -29.25 -5.07
N ASN A 574 8.72 -29.18 -3.79
CA ASN A 574 7.78 -28.98 -2.71
C ASN A 574 7.17 -27.56 -2.73
N GLU A 575 7.75 -26.61 -3.47
CA GLU A 575 7.24 -25.25 -3.62
C GLU A 575 6.32 -25.06 -4.85
N TYR A 576 5.95 -26.15 -5.53
CA TYR A 576 5.12 -26.09 -6.73
C TYR A 576 3.81 -25.34 -6.48
N ASN A 577 3.67 -24.16 -7.08
CA ASN A 577 2.53 -23.25 -6.87
C ASN A 577 2.02 -22.61 -8.17
N MET A 578 2.37 -23.20 -9.32
CA MET A 578 1.93 -22.70 -10.62
C MET A 578 0.40 -22.80 -10.75
N MET A 579 -0.29 -21.66 -10.78
CA MET A 579 -1.74 -21.62 -10.94
C MET A 579 -2.19 -22.14 -12.32
N PRO A 580 -3.33 -22.85 -12.43
CA PRO A 580 -3.82 -23.33 -13.72
C PRO A 580 -4.26 -22.16 -14.64
N PRO A 581 -4.17 -22.31 -15.98
CA PRO A 581 -4.23 -21.18 -16.90
C PRO A 581 -5.54 -20.38 -16.88
N ASN A 582 -6.73 -21.02 -16.77
CA ASN A 582 -7.98 -20.26 -16.83
C ASN A 582 -8.17 -19.40 -15.58
N TYR A 583 -7.90 -19.96 -14.39
CA TYR A 583 -7.88 -19.24 -13.13
C TYR A 583 -6.93 -18.06 -13.22
N ARG A 584 -5.67 -18.33 -13.59
CA ARG A 584 -4.61 -17.34 -13.65
C ARG A 584 -4.93 -16.18 -14.60
N ASN A 585 -5.43 -16.49 -15.80
CA ASN A 585 -5.77 -15.47 -16.80
C ASN A 585 -7.05 -14.69 -16.46
N SER A 586 -7.88 -15.19 -15.53
CA SER A 586 -9.09 -14.51 -15.07
C SER A 586 -8.87 -13.58 -13.88
N MET A 587 -7.72 -13.68 -13.19
CA MET A 587 -7.43 -12.78 -12.07
C MET A 587 -7.24 -11.35 -12.57
N ASN A 588 -7.86 -10.38 -11.90
CA ASN A 588 -7.69 -8.96 -12.19
C ASN A 588 -8.12 -8.16 -10.96
N LEU A 589 -7.21 -7.37 -10.38
CA LEU A 589 -7.59 -6.42 -9.35
C LEU A 589 -8.06 -5.14 -10.02
N VAL A 590 -9.35 -4.81 -9.84
CA VAL A 590 -9.95 -3.58 -10.33
C VAL A 590 -10.05 -2.57 -9.20
N ILE A 591 -9.34 -1.46 -9.35
CA ILE A 591 -9.39 -0.29 -8.47
C ILE A 591 -10.26 0.76 -9.17
N GLU A 592 -11.48 0.94 -8.65
CA GLU A 592 -12.53 1.70 -9.33
C GLU A 592 -13.03 2.89 -8.51
N ASN A 593 -13.25 4.03 -9.17
CA ASN A 593 -13.84 5.23 -8.55
C ASN A 593 -13.12 5.70 -7.26
N THR A 594 -11.81 5.50 -7.18
CA THR A 594 -11.02 5.93 -6.02
C THR A 594 -10.66 7.40 -6.15
N LEU A 595 -10.86 8.19 -5.10
CA LEU A 595 -10.52 9.61 -5.05
C LEU A 595 -9.33 9.82 -4.11
N LEU A 596 -8.23 10.34 -4.64
CA LEU A 596 -7.01 10.65 -3.90
C LEU A 596 -6.62 12.13 -4.08
N TRP A 597 -6.38 12.85 -3.00
CA TRP A 597 -5.93 14.26 -3.04
C TRP A 597 -5.13 14.64 -1.79
N GLY A 598 -4.40 15.77 -1.80
CA GLY A 598 -3.53 16.11 -0.65
C GLY A 598 -2.44 15.05 -0.43
N ILE A 599 -1.80 14.63 -1.53
CA ILE A 599 -0.80 13.55 -1.56
C ILE A 599 0.60 14.15 -1.53
N ARG A 600 1.40 13.81 -0.52
CA ARG A 600 2.74 14.39 -0.37
C ARG A 600 3.77 13.78 -1.32
N ARG A 601 3.61 12.50 -1.67
CA ARG A 601 4.58 11.73 -2.46
C ARG A 601 3.96 11.08 -3.68
N THR A 602 3.36 9.91 -3.52
CA THR A 602 2.89 9.11 -4.65
C THR A 602 1.39 8.90 -4.57
N GLY A 603 0.67 9.20 -5.64
CA GLY A 603 -0.78 8.98 -5.69
C GLY A 603 -1.10 7.49 -5.69
N MET A 604 -0.63 6.74 -6.68
CA MET A 604 -0.73 5.29 -6.74
C MET A 604 0.62 4.69 -7.16
N GLN A 605 1.06 3.62 -6.52
CA GLN A 605 2.31 2.94 -6.87
C GLN A 605 2.12 1.42 -6.88
N PHE A 606 2.76 0.75 -7.83
CA PHE A 606 2.76 -0.70 -7.90
C PHE A 606 4.15 -1.25 -8.11
N GLU A 607 4.43 -2.35 -7.42
CA GLU A 607 5.68 -3.08 -7.47
C GLU A 607 5.42 -4.58 -7.50
N THR A 608 6.09 -5.25 -8.44
CA THR A 608 6.03 -6.71 -8.56
C THR A 608 4.60 -7.26 -8.71
N CYS A 609 3.73 -6.52 -9.42
CA CYS A 609 2.31 -6.85 -9.60
C CYS A 609 1.97 -7.30 -11.03
N ALA A 610 0.87 -8.03 -11.19
CA ALA A 610 0.34 -8.38 -12.51
C ALA A 610 -1.18 -8.22 -12.59
N GLN A 611 -1.71 -8.00 -13.80
CA GLN A 611 -3.15 -8.01 -14.09
C GLN A 611 -3.95 -6.99 -13.26
N ILE A 612 -3.67 -5.70 -13.45
CA ILE A 612 -4.30 -4.60 -12.70
C ILE A 612 -5.13 -3.71 -13.64
N THR A 613 -6.31 -3.30 -13.15
CA THR A 613 -7.16 -2.30 -13.82
C THR A 613 -7.38 -1.09 -12.91
N LEU A 614 -6.96 0.09 -13.37
CA LEU A 614 -7.26 1.37 -12.75
C LEU A 614 -8.39 2.02 -13.55
N LYS A 615 -9.58 2.14 -12.96
CA LYS A 615 -10.78 2.59 -13.66
C LYS A 615 -11.47 3.77 -12.96
N ASN A 616 -11.76 4.84 -13.70
CA ASN A 616 -12.54 5.99 -13.21
C ASN A 616 -11.98 6.64 -11.93
N ASN A 617 -10.69 6.48 -11.64
CA ASN A 617 -10.07 7.06 -10.45
C ASN A 617 -9.77 8.55 -10.67
N LYS A 618 -9.73 9.30 -9.57
CA LYS A 618 -9.37 10.72 -9.55
C LYS A 618 -8.16 10.89 -8.64
N VAL A 619 -7.01 11.22 -9.22
CA VAL A 619 -5.72 11.36 -8.52
C VAL A 619 -5.22 12.80 -8.68
N TYR A 620 -5.37 13.58 -7.61
CA TYR A 620 -5.07 15.01 -7.61
C TYR A 620 -3.80 15.35 -6.82
N GLY A 621 -2.82 15.93 -7.52
CA GLY A 621 -1.54 16.41 -6.99
C GLY A 621 -1.52 17.89 -6.60
N TYR A 622 -2.68 18.58 -6.52
CA TYR A 622 -2.71 20.01 -6.15
C TYR A 622 -2.13 20.25 -4.75
N GLY A 623 -1.10 21.09 -4.68
CA GLY A 623 -0.34 21.36 -3.45
C GLY A 623 0.83 20.39 -3.18
N ALA A 624 1.00 19.34 -3.99
CA ALA A 624 2.16 18.46 -3.92
C ALA A 624 3.45 19.21 -4.33
N ASN A 625 4.60 18.71 -3.87
CA ASN A 625 5.89 19.30 -4.22
C ASN A 625 6.20 19.08 -5.71
N THR A 626 6.59 20.15 -6.39
CA THR A 626 6.85 20.20 -7.84
C THR A 626 8.34 20.10 -8.20
N GLY A 627 9.21 20.05 -7.19
CA GLY A 627 10.66 20.03 -7.37
C GLY A 627 11.25 18.62 -7.36
N LEU A 628 12.58 18.59 -7.43
CA LEU A 628 13.35 17.39 -7.22
C LEU A 628 13.71 17.25 -5.72
N ALA A 629 13.65 16.04 -5.20
CA ALA A 629 14.16 15.66 -3.89
C ALA A 629 15.55 15.03 -4.04
N PRO A 630 16.49 15.24 -3.09
CA PRO A 630 17.76 14.54 -3.13
C PRO A 630 17.55 13.03 -3.03
N TRP A 631 18.26 12.27 -3.84
CA TRP A 631 18.28 10.82 -3.69
C TRP A 631 19.09 10.47 -2.44
N ASN A 632 18.42 9.98 -1.40
CA ASN A 632 18.93 9.97 -0.02
C ASN A 632 19.13 8.57 0.61
N PRO A 633 19.81 7.61 -0.03
CA PRO A 633 20.57 6.63 0.74
C PRO A 633 21.86 7.29 1.23
N ASN A 634 22.22 7.08 2.49
CA ASN A 634 23.47 7.57 3.06
C ASN A 634 24.38 6.37 3.39
N PRO A 635 25.60 6.27 2.84
CA PRO A 635 26.14 7.15 1.79
C PRO A 635 25.38 6.95 0.48
N ASN A 636 25.30 7.99 -0.34
CA ASN A 636 24.79 7.86 -1.70
C ASN A 636 25.80 6.98 -2.46
N PRO A 637 25.44 5.74 -2.91
CA PRO A 637 26.31 4.85 -3.67
C PRO A 637 26.66 5.37 -5.07
N TYR A 638 26.00 6.44 -5.55
CA TYR A 638 26.15 7.03 -6.87
C TYR A 638 26.38 8.56 -6.85
N PRO A 639 27.38 9.06 -6.09
CA PRO A 639 27.62 10.49 -5.95
C PRO A 639 28.04 11.12 -7.29
N GLY A 640 27.39 12.23 -7.69
CA GLY A 640 27.59 12.89 -8.98
C GLY A 640 26.80 12.29 -10.16
N ARG A 641 26.04 11.21 -9.90
CA ARG A 641 25.33 10.43 -10.92
C ARG A 641 23.82 10.39 -10.68
N LEU A 642 23.37 10.14 -9.45
CA LEU A 642 21.97 10.28 -9.02
C LEU A 642 21.91 11.23 -7.85
N GLU A 643 21.61 12.48 -8.16
CA GLU A 643 21.52 13.52 -7.14
C GLU A 643 20.07 13.78 -6.75
N ALA A 644 19.09 13.53 -7.64
CA ALA A 644 17.73 13.93 -7.41
C ALA A 644 16.65 13.09 -8.13
N GLU A 645 15.46 13.04 -7.55
CA GLU A 645 14.25 12.39 -8.07
C GLU A 645 13.04 13.33 -8.02
N PRO A 646 11.97 13.14 -8.81
CA PRO A 646 10.73 13.89 -8.60
C PRO A 646 10.24 13.69 -7.16
N HIS A 647 9.99 14.77 -6.43
CA HIS A 647 9.51 14.67 -5.06
C HIS A 647 8.11 14.03 -4.98
N SER A 648 7.35 14.08 -6.07
CA SER A 648 5.99 13.58 -6.12
C SER A 648 5.59 13.04 -7.50
N ILE A 649 4.79 11.97 -7.51
CA ILE A 649 4.36 11.24 -8.71
C ILE A 649 2.87 10.90 -8.59
N GLY A 650 2.12 11.03 -9.68
CA GLY A 650 0.70 10.68 -9.71
C GLY A 650 0.46 9.19 -9.63
N VAL A 651 0.79 8.46 -10.68
CA VAL A 651 0.58 7.03 -10.82
C VAL A 651 1.87 6.41 -11.34
N ASP A 652 2.50 5.61 -10.50
CA ASP A 652 3.84 5.03 -10.69
C ASP A 652 3.73 3.52 -10.97
N LEU A 653 3.89 3.14 -12.25
CA LEU A 653 3.70 1.76 -12.73
C LEU A 653 4.94 1.17 -13.40
N ASP A 654 6.03 1.91 -13.50
CA ASP A 654 7.21 1.52 -14.28
C ASP A 654 8.20 0.61 -13.52
N ASN A 655 7.75 0.01 -12.40
CA ASN A 655 8.52 -1.01 -11.69
C ASN A 655 8.79 -2.24 -12.59
N TYR A 656 10.00 -2.77 -12.48
CA TYR A 656 10.53 -3.81 -13.36
C TYR A 656 9.74 -5.13 -13.30
N HIS A 657 9.06 -5.45 -12.19
CA HIS A 657 8.20 -6.64 -12.09
C HIS A 657 6.71 -6.34 -12.21
N ASN A 658 6.33 -5.20 -12.80
CA ASN A 658 4.96 -4.99 -13.25
C ASN A 658 4.75 -5.64 -14.62
N THR A 659 4.03 -6.78 -14.65
CA THR A 659 3.97 -7.67 -15.83
C THR A 659 2.53 -7.88 -16.34
N ARG A 660 2.41 -8.71 -17.39
CA ARG A 660 1.15 -9.16 -17.99
C ARG A 660 0.30 -8.06 -18.61
N SER A 661 -0.79 -7.65 -17.96
CA SER A 661 -1.80 -6.74 -18.53
C SER A 661 -2.19 -5.65 -17.57
N TRP A 662 -2.19 -4.41 -18.05
CA TRP A 662 -2.56 -3.22 -17.30
C TRP A 662 -3.58 -2.41 -18.10
N ILE A 663 -4.68 -2.06 -17.44
CA ILE A 663 -5.74 -1.25 -18.05
C ILE A 663 -5.89 0.02 -17.23
N ILE A 664 -5.67 1.17 -17.86
CA ILE A 664 -5.86 2.50 -17.29
C ILE A 664 -7.05 3.10 -18.03
N GLU A 665 -8.24 3.06 -17.42
CA GLU A 665 -9.50 3.43 -18.06
C GLU A 665 -10.14 4.67 -17.42
N ASN A 666 -10.31 5.73 -18.21
CA ASN A 666 -11.07 6.94 -17.85
C ASN A 666 -10.67 7.59 -16.51
N ASN A 667 -9.39 7.54 -16.15
CA ASN A 667 -8.89 8.18 -14.93
C ASN A 667 -8.68 9.69 -15.14
N ILE A 668 -8.79 10.47 -14.06
CA ILE A 668 -8.38 11.88 -13.99
C ILE A 668 -7.09 11.92 -13.17
N ILE A 669 -6.00 12.40 -13.77
CA ILE A 669 -4.72 12.56 -13.10
C ILE A 669 -4.26 14.01 -13.34
N ALA A 670 -4.35 14.85 -12.32
CA ALA A 670 -4.21 16.31 -12.46
C ALA A 670 -3.47 16.95 -11.29
N GLY A 671 -2.83 18.10 -11.53
CA GLY A 671 -2.12 18.88 -10.50
C GLY A 671 -0.67 18.47 -10.25
N TRP A 672 -0.10 17.56 -11.03
CA TRP A 672 1.31 17.14 -10.93
C TRP A 672 2.21 18.11 -11.71
N ASN A 673 2.72 19.13 -11.03
CA ASN A 673 3.38 20.27 -11.67
C ASN A 673 4.92 20.22 -11.56
N GLY A 674 5.61 21.06 -12.32
CA GLY A 674 7.08 21.16 -12.34
C GLY A 674 7.78 19.92 -12.89
N GLU A 675 8.60 19.26 -12.07
CA GLU A 675 9.33 18.03 -12.42
C GLU A 675 8.56 16.74 -12.05
N SER A 676 7.36 16.88 -11.48
CA SER A 676 6.49 15.73 -11.19
C SER A 676 6.04 15.00 -12.46
N GLN A 677 5.76 13.71 -12.30
CA GLN A 677 5.26 12.82 -13.35
C GLN A 677 3.84 12.40 -12.99
N ALA A 678 2.88 12.54 -13.90
CA ALA A 678 1.49 12.22 -13.62
C ALA A 678 1.21 10.72 -13.79
N LEU A 679 1.58 10.11 -14.91
CA LEU A 679 1.44 8.67 -15.15
C LEU A 679 2.71 8.09 -15.77
N THR A 680 3.32 7.11 -15.10
CA THR A 680 4.34 6.23 -15.71
C THR A 680 3.68 4.92 -16.14
N LEU A 681 4.14 4.33 -17.24
CA LEU A 681 3.58 3.08 -17.76
C LEU A 681 4.48 1.87 -17.45
N PRO A 682 3.90 0.68 -17.21
CA PRO A 682 4.67 -0.55 -17.04
C PRO A 682 5.67 -0.79 -18.17
N ILE A 683 6.87 -1.20 -17.80
CA ILE A 683 7.97 -1.42 -18.76
C ILE A 683 8.02 -2.85 -19.30
N ASN A 684 7.27 -3.80 -18.72
CA ASN A 684 7.30 -5.22 -19.12
C ASN A 684 5.89 -5.84 -19.27
N ALA A 685 4.90 -5.05 -19.72
CA ALA A 685 3.51 -5.51 -19.80
C ALA A 685 2.76 -5.04 -21.06
N LYS A 686 1.61 -5.66 -21.33
CA LYS A 686 0.58 -5.11 -22.22
C LYS A 686 -0.15 -4.00 -21.48
N VAL A 687 -0.14 -2.80 -22.01
CA VAL A 687 -0.74 -1.62 -21.40
C VAL A 687 -1.81 -1.05 -22.33
N VAL A 688 -2.99 -0.82 -21.79
CA VAL A 688 -4.06 -0.10 -22.48
C VAL A 688 -4.40 1.12 -21.65
N VAL A 689 -4.14 2.30 -22.19
CA VAL A 689 -4.69 3.56 -21.67
C VAL A 689 -5.93 3.87 -22.51
N ASN A 690 -7.12 3.77 -21.93
CA ASN A 690 -8.40 3.94 -22.61
C ASN A 690 -9.17 5.14 -22.04
N GLY A 691 -9.05 6.30 -22.68
CA GLY A 691 -9.60 7.55 -22.21
C GLY A 691 -8.93 8.08 -20.93
N GLY A 692 -9.29 9.30 -20.54
CA GLY A 692 -8.80 9.94 -19.32
C GLY A 692 -8.51 11.42 -19.50
N THR A 693 -8.39 12.14 -18.38
CA THR A 693 -8.07 13.57 -18.36
C THR A 693 -6.77 13.81 -17.63
N PHE A 694 -5.85 14.50 -18.30
CA PHE A 694 -4.54 14.87 -17.79
C PHE A 694 -4.41 16.40 -17.81
N ASP A 695 -4.08 16.98 -16.67
CA ASP A 695 -3.99 18.43 -16.46
C ASP A 695 -2.81 18.77 -15.55
N ASN A 696 -1.62 18.63 -16.11
CA ASN A 696 -0.36 18.68 -15.38
C ASN A 696 0.62 19.63 -16.08
N SER A 697 1.36 20.42 -15.32
CA SER A 697 2.49 21.19 -15.86
C SER A 697 3.78 20.38 -15.93
N GLY A 698 3.82 19.23 -15.24
CA GLY A 698 4.86 18.22 -15.37
C GLY A 698 4.66 17.35 -16.61
N THR A 699 5.02 16.08 -16.52
CA THR A 699 4.79 15.10 -17.59
C THR A 699 3.43 14.43 -17.42
N ASP A 700 2.56 14.44 -18.44
CA ASP A 700 1.27 13.74 -18.35
C ASP A 700 1.44 12.22 -18.42
N ILE A 701 2.07 11.69 -19.49
CA ILE A 701 2.34 10.26 -19.66
C ILE A 701 3.83 10.06 -19.97
N LEU A 702 4.51 9.27 -19.15
CA LEU A 702 5.90 8.87 -19.33
C LEU A 702 5.98 7.40 -19.78
N ILE A 703 6.75 7.15 -20.84
CA ILE A 703 7.00 5.83 -21.38
C ILE A 703 8.52 5.60 -21.43
N ARG A 704 9.01 4.68 -20.59
CA ARG A 704 10.40 4.17 -20.65
C ARG A 704 10.49 2.95 -21.55
N GLU A 705 11.66 2.49 -21.93
CA GLU A 705 11.86 1.28 -22.73
C GLU A 705 11.78 -0.01 -21.90
N VAL A 706 11.68 -1.16 -22.60
CA VAL A 706 11.58 -2.51 -22.01
C VAL A 706 12.85 -2.92 -21.28
N ASN A 707 12.73 -3.63 -20.15
CA ASN A 707 13.87 -3.95 -19.28
C ASN A 707 13.94 -5.40 -18.76
N TRP A 708 13.00 -6.31 -19.11
CA TRP A 708 13.03 -7.70 -18.62
C TRP A 708 12.31 -8.72 -19.53
N ALA A 709 12.77 -9.98 -19.48
CA ALA A 709 12.05 -11.17 -19.97
C ALA A 709 12.22 -12.34 -18.98
N LYS A 710 11.16 -13.11 -18.72
CA LYS A 710 11.15 -14.25 -17.78
C LYS A 710 11.96 -15.44 -18.33
N GLY A 711 12.87 -16.02 -17.53
CA GLY A 711 13.53 -17.32 -17.77
C GLY A 711 14.94 -17.28 -18.38
N TRP A 712 15.94 -16.75 -17.66
CA TRP A 712 17.29 -16.50 -18.20
C TRP A 712 18.37 -17.52 -17.85
N ASP A 713 18.07 -18.47 -16.97
CA ASP A 713 19.03 -19.44 -16.43
C ASP A 713 19.70 -20.31 -17.52
N GLU A 714 19.20 -20.29 -18.77
CA GLU A 714 19.67 -21.19 -19.83
C GLU A 714 20.53 -20.56 -20.94
N LYS A 715 20.74 -19.22 -21.03
CA LYS A 715 21.32 -18.63 -22.27
C LYS A 715 22.29 -17.46 -22.07
N ILE A 716 23.35 -17.71 -21.31
CA ILE A 716 24.48 -16.79 -21.18
C ILE A 716 25.22 -16.66 -22.53
N VAL A 717 25.35 -15.44 -23.06
CA VAL A 717 26.39 -15.12 -24.05
C VAL A 717 27.70 -14.98 -23.28
N ASN A 718 28.40 -16.10 -23.07
CA ASN A 718 29.70 -16.06 -22.39
C ASN A 718 30.69 -15.23 -23.23
N ASN A 719 31.26 -14.19 -22.62
CA ASN A 719 32.29 -13.31 -23.22
C ASN A 719 33.63 -14.04 -23.51
N THR A 720 33.71 -15.35 -23.32
CA THR A 720 34.96 -16.13 -23.39
C THR A 720 34.99 -17.18 -24.51
N GLU A 721 33.89 -17.41 -25.23
CA GLU A 721 33.89 -18.38 -26.33
C GLU A 721 33.48 -17.72 -27.64
N SER A 722 34.28 -17.94 -28.67
CA SER A 722 33.99 -17.57 -30.05
C SER A 722 32.71 -18.26 -30.50
N ASN A 723 31.56 -17.65 -30.21
CA ASN A 723 30.28 -18.21 -30.55
C ASN A 723 30.05 -18.00 -32.04
N THR A 724 30.34 -19.03 -32.84
CA THR A 724 30.05 -19.12 -34.26
C THR A 724 28.55 -19.31 -34.56
N ASN A 725 27.71 -19.30 -33.52
CA ASN A 725 26.26 -19.30 -33.66
C ASN A 725 25.69 -17.93 -33.27
N PRO A 726 24.80 -17.34 -34.11
CA PRO A 726 24.06 -16.14 -33.73
C PRO A 726 23.30 -16.40 -32.42
N PRO A 727 23.05 -15.37 -31.58
CA PRO A 727 22.20 -15.52 -30.41
C PRO A 727 20.91 -16.21 -30.85
N TYR A 728 20.68 -17.42 -30.33
CA TYR A 728 19.53 -18.24 -30.68
C TYR A 728 18.29 -17.45 -30.24
N TYR A 729 17.63 -16.77 -31.17
CA TYR A 729 16.25 -16.33 -31.01
C TYR A 729 15.41 -17.60 -30.99
N ILE A 730 15.35 -18.26 -29.83
CA ILE A 730 14.41 -19.34 -29.64
C ILE A 730 13.04 -18.69 -29.74
N ASN A 731 12.29 -19.04 -30.78
CA ASN A 731 10.85 -18.78 -30.81
C ASN A 731 10.29 -19.33 -29.48
N PRO A 732 9.75 -18.48 -28.59
CA PRO A 732 9.24 -18.93 -27.31
C PRO A 732 8.27 -20.09 -27.54
N THR A 733 8.43 -21.16 -26.75
CA THR A 733 7.50 -22.28 -26.82
C THR A 733 6.10 -21.80 -26.40
N PRO A 734 5.00 -22.51 -26.74
CA PRO A 734 3.65 -22.08 -26.38
C PRO A 734 3.40 -21.79 -24.88
N THR A 735 4.24 -22.34 -23.99
CA THR A 735 4.26 -22.03 -22.54
C THR A 735 4.95 -20.69 -22.21
N ASP A 736 5.92 -20.26 -23.01
CA ASP A 736 6.65 -18.98 -22.89
C ASP A 736 5.94 -17.82 -23.60
N LEU A 737 4.90 -18.09 -24.39
CA LEU A 737 4.05 -17.08 -25.06
C LEU A 737 3.25 -16.19 -24.09
N THR A 738 3.42 -16.36 -22.79
CA THR A 738 2.86 -15.48 -21.74
C THR A 738 3.78 -14.32 -21.36
N THR A 739 5.01 -14.24 -21.89
CA THR A 739 5.84 -13.01 -21.85
C THR A 739 5.63 -12.24 -23.15
N PRO A 740 4.58 -11.40 -23.26
CA PRO A 740 4.36 -10.66 -24.49
C PRO A 740 5.46 -9.62 -24.67
N TRP A 741 5.90 -9.44 -25.92
CA TRP A 741 6.44 -8.17 -26.37
C TRP A 741 5.65 -7.02 -25.76
N ARG A 742 6.33 -6.00 -25.24
CA ARG A 742 5.61 -4.87 -24.64
C ARG A 742 4.73 -4.23 -25.71
N THR A 743 3.45 -4.12 -25.39
CA THR A 743 2.48 -3.45 -26.25
C THR A 743 1.84 -2.35 -25.45
N ILE A 744 1.90 -1.12 -25.94
CA ILE A 744 1.23 0.02 -25.33
C ILE A 744 0.23 0.55 -26.32
N ASN A 745 -1.03 0.60 -25.93
CA ASN A 745 -2.09 1.17 -26.73
C ASN A 745 -2.77 2.30 -25.97
N ILE A 746 -2.50 3.54 -26.39
CA ILE A 746 -3.16 4.73 -25.86
C ILE A 746 -4.30 5.07 -26.82
N LYS A 747 -5.54 5.00 -26.34
CA LYS A 747 -6.75 5.08 -27.17
C LYS A 747 -7.92 5.74 -26.46
N GLY A 748 -8.99 5.98 -27.21
CA GLY A 748 -10.25 6.50 -26.67
C GLY A 748 -10.20 8.01 -26.42
N ASP A 749 -11.04 8.50 -25.51
CA ASP A 749 -11.21 9.92 -25.25
C ASP A 749 -10.13 10.46 -24.30
N ILE A 750 -8.92 10.61 -24.82
CA ILE A 750 -7.77 11.18 -24.10
C ILE A 750 -7.83 12.71 -24.18
N ILE A 751 -7.84 13.37 -23.03
CA ILE A 751 -7.90 14.82 -22.91
C ILE A 751 -6.66 15.32 -22.20
N PHE A 752 -5.80 16.06 -22.91
CA PHE A 752 -4.71 16.83 -22.32
C PHE A 752 -5.14 18.30 -22.22
N LYS A 753 -5.11 18.86 -21.01
CA LYS A 753 -5.42 20.28 -20.78
C LYS A 753 -4.20 21.20 -20.87
N ASN A 754 -3.00 20.63 -20.80
CA ASN A 754 -1.75 21.35 -21.05
C ASN A 754 -1.21 21.04 -22.46
N SER A 755 -0.46 21.96 -23.05
CA SER A 755 0.07 21.87 -24.42
C SER A 755 1.48 21.28 -24.53
N ASN A 756 2.15 20.98 -23.43
CA ASN A 756 3.54 20.51 -23.41
C ASN A 756 3.68 19.24 -22.54
N LYS A 757 4.70 18.42 -22.84
CA LYS A 757 5.04 17.19 -22.09
C LYS A 757 3.86 16.19 -21.95
N ASN A 758 3.01 16.08 -22.97
CA ASN A 758 1.85 15.19 -22.91
C ASN A 758 2.23 13.71 -22.96
N ILE A 759 3.04 13.31 -23.93
CA ILE A 759 3.61 11.97 -23.98
C ILE A 759 5.12 12.13 -24.12
N VAL A 760 5.86 11.64 -23.12
CA VAL A 760 7.32 11.70 -23.07
C VAL A 760 7.85 10.28 -23.18
N LEU A 761 8.70 10.07 -24.18
CA LEU A 761 9.47 8.86 -24.35
C LEU A 761 10.85 9.13 -23.77
N ASP A 762 11.26 8.32 -22.81
CA ASP A 762 12.53 8.45 -22.12
C ASP A 762 13.24 7.09 -22.15
N ALA A 763 14.00 6.86 -23.22
CA ALA A 763 14.83 5.69 -23.37
C ALA A 763 16.06 5.83 -22.46
N GLN A 764 16.02 5.20 -21.31
CA GLN A 764 17.07 5.31 -20.30
C GLN A 764 18.00 4.10 -20.35
N MET A 765 18.85 3.99 -21.37
CA MET A 765 19.88 2.94 -21.39
C MET A 765 21.03 3.30 -20.45
N HIS A 766 21.26 2.51 -19.40
CA HIS A 766 22.42 2.72 -18.54
C HIS A 766 23.13 1.40 -18.19
N LEU A 767 24.46 1.45 -18.07
CA LEU A 767 25.35 0.29 -18.16
C LEU A 767 26.10 -0.04 -16.85
N VAL A 768 25.44 -0.44 -15.75
CA VAL A 768 26.06 -1.08 -14.56
C VAL A 768 25.04 -2.00 -13.85
N ASN A 769 25.44 -2.76 -12.81
CA ASN A 769 24.73 -3.87 -12.13
C ASN A 769 24.25 -3.54 -10.69
N ASN A 770 23.01 -3.12 -10.51
CA ASN A 770 22.18 -3.17 -9.30
C ASN A 770 20.70 -3.16 -9.72
N ALA A 771 19.99 -4.25 -9.44
CA ALA A 771 18.58 -4.42 -9.75
C ALA A 771 17.74 -4.09 -8.50
N GLY A 772 16.72 -3.25 -8.63
CA GLY A 772 15.78 -2.98 -7.55
C GLY A 772 14.78 -1.86 -7.82
N ASP A 773 15.17 -0.78 -8.53
CA ASP A 773 14.32 0.42 -8.58
C ASP A 773 13.54 0.62 -9.90
N SER A 774 12.28 1.04 -9.75
CA SER A 774 11.34 1.45 -10.82
C SER A 774 11.74 2.74 -11.52
N PHE A 775 12.49 3.61 -10.84
CA PHE A 775 13.14 4.74 -11.48
C PHE A 775 14.54 4.31 -11.87
N ALA A 776 14.77 4.14 -13.17
CA ALA A 776 16.04 4.65 -13.69
C ALA A 776 15.94 6.19 -13.51
N LEU A 777 16.44 6.63 -12.37
CA LEU A 777 16.48 8.02 -11.97
C LEU A 777 17.31 8.79 -13.01
N LEU A 778 16.99 10.08 -13.16
CA LEU A 778 17.74 11.02 -14.00
C LEU A 778 19.24 10.92 -13.67
N HIS A 779 19.98 10.22 -14.53
CA HIS A 779 21.43 10.19 -14.50
C HIS A 779 21.97 11.26 -15.45
N PRO A 780 22.64 12.32 -14.96
CA PRO A 780 23.37 13.24 -15.82
C PRO A 780 24.59 12.59 -16.50
N ASP A 781 24.96 11.36 -16.13
CA ASP A 781 26.16 10.66 -16.61
C ASP A 781 26.01 9.16 -16.95
N GLY A 782 24.78 8.63 -17.00
CA GLY A 782 24.49 7.33 -17.61
C GLY A 782 24.54 6.05 -16.74
N SER A 783 24.20 6.02 -15.44
CA SER A 783 24.36 4.81 -14.59
C SER A 783 23.17 4.14 -13.88
N GLY A 784 21.94 4.29 -14.38
CA GLY A 784 20.73 3.61 -13.87
C GLY A 784 20.49 2.23 -14.48
N VAL A 785 21.19 1.23 -13.98
CA VAL A 785 21.25 -0.19 -14.41
C VAL A 785 20.13 -0.72 -15.33
N LYS A 786 20.50 -1.17 -16.54
CA LYS A 786 19.69 -2.04 -17.43
C LYS A 786 20.53 -3.18 -17.99
N MET A 787 19.97 -4.39 -18.07
CA MET A 787 20.65 -5.52 -18.71
C MET A 787 20.62 -5.35 -20.23
N THR A 788 21.80 -5.33 -20.86
CA THR A 788 21.96 -5.02 -22.29
C THR A 788 21.50 -6.10 -23.26
N ALA A 789 20.92 -7.21 -22.79
CA ALA A 789 20.29 -8.16 -23.70
C ALA A 789 18.85 -7.75 -24.06
N TYR A 790 18.21 -6.87 -23.27
CA TYR A 790 16.77 -6.58 -23.41
C TYR A 790 16.45 -5.36 -24.27
N PHE A 791 17.40 -4.46 -24.51
CA PHE A 791 17.14 -3.28 -25.36
C PHE A 791 16.82 -3.65 -26.81
N LEU A 792 17.20 -4.85 -27.25
CA LEU A 792 16.86 -5.41 -28.57
C LEU A 792 15.42 -5.97 -28.64
N LEU A 793 14.70 -6.02 -27.52
CA LEU A 793 13.32 -6.53 -27.50
C LEU A 793 12.39 -5.56 -28.25
N PRO A 794 11.58 -6.08 -29.20
CA PRO A 794 10.49 -5.36 -29.79
C PRO A 794 9.57 -4.64 -28.81
N ASP A 795 9.29 -3.40 -29.16
CA ASP A 795 8.30 -2.56 -28.53
C ASP A 795 7.23 -2.14 -29.55
N ASP A 796 5.97 -2.19 -29.15
CA ASP A 796 4.84 -1.79 -29.98
C ASP A 796 3.97 -0.77 -29.27
N ILE A 797 4.36 0.49 -29.41
CA ILE A 797 3.63 1.64 -28.87
C ILE A 797 2.75 2.23 -29.97
N ARG A 798 1.44 2.30 -29.70
CA ARG A 798 0.44 2.79 -30.65
C ARG A 798 -0.48 3.83 -30.03
N LEU A 799 -0.76 4.86 -30.82
CA LEU A 799 -1.69 5.94 -30.49
C LEU A 799 -2.96 5.82 -31.36
N ASN A 800 -4.13 5.83 -30.73
CA ASN A 800 -5.43 5.70 -31.37
C ASN A 800 -6.48 6.60 -30.69
N PHE A 801 -6.22 7.90 -30.67
CA PHE A 801 -7.07 8.94 -30.08
C PHE A 801 -6.89 10.26 -30.86
N GLY A 802 -7.90 11.13 -30.82
CA GLY A 802 -7.84 12.41 -31.53
C GLY A 802 -7.56 12.23 -33.02
N SER A 803 -6.49 12.85 -33.53
CA SER A 803 -6.04 12.71 -34.93
C SER A 803 -5.18 11.46 -35.18
N PHE A 804 -4.75 10.74 -34.14
CA PHE A 804 -4.00 9.51 -34.30
C PHE A 804 -4.93 8.33 -34.58
N ASN A 805 -4.65 7.58 -35.64
CA ASN A 805 -5.42 6.40 -36.04
C ASN A 805 -4.49 5.19 -36.12
N ASN A 806 -4.39 4.46 -35.01
CA ASN A 806 -3.48 3.32 -34.84
C ASN A 806 -2.04 3.65 -35.30
N THR A 807 -1.58 4.86 -35.00
CA THR A 807 -0.27 5.38 -35.41
C THR A 807 0.81 4.79 -34.52
N LYS A 808 1.84 4.17 -35.13
CA LYS A 808 2.98 3.63 -34.40
C LYS A 808 3.95 4.73 -33.99
N LEU A 809 4.40 4.66 -32.74
CA LEU A 809 5.36 5.55 -32.11
C LEU A 809 6.69 4.82 -31.89
N TYR A 810 7.79 5.51 -32.15
CA TYR A 810 9.16 5.03 -32.02
C TYR A 810 9.95 5.97 -31.11
N PHE A 811 10.89 5.42 -30.33
CA PHE A 811 11.89 6.23 -29.63
C PHE A 811 12.84 6.90 -30.62
N ASN A 812 13.40 8.06 -30.26
CA ASN A 812 14.47 8.69 -31.06
C ASN A 812 15.69 7.76 -31.16
N GLU A 813 15.94 6.99 -30.12
CA GLU A 813 17.01 6.02 -29.94
C GLU A 813 16.86 4.80 -30.88
N GLN A 814 15.74 4.67 -31.60
CA GLN A 814 15.56 3.66 -32.66
C GLN A 814 16.10 4.11 -34.03
N ASP A 815 16.62 5.34 -34.14
CA ASP A 815 17.18 5.84 -35.39
C ASP A 815 18.34 4.97 -35.90
N SER A 816 18.43 4.79 -37.22
CA SER A 816 19.41 3.93 -37.88
C SER A 816 20.87 4.15 -37.44
N ASN A 817 21.24 5.42 -37.19
CA ASN A 817 22.60 5.82 -36.86
C ASN A 817 22.84 6.01 -35.36
N TYR A 818 21.80 5.90 -34.54
CA TYR A 818 21.95 5.98 -33.08
C TYR A 818 22.77 4.78 -32.60
N ILE A 819 23.66 5.03 -31.64
CA ILE A 819 24.51 4.03 -31.00
C ILE A 819 23.92 3.78 -29.61
N PRO A 820 23.18 2.68 -29.39
CA PRO A 820 22.49 2.45 -28.12
C PRO A 820 23.42 2.14 -26.95
N VAL A 821 24.62 1.64 -27.24
CA VAL A 821 25.58 1.22 -26.22
C VAL A 821 26.95 1.83 -26.51
N PRO A 822 27.14 3.15 -26.30
CA PRO A 822 28.43 3.78 -26.53
C PRO A 822 29.42 3.43 -25.41
N THR A 823 30.72 3.33 -25.72
CA THR A 823 31.75 3.03 -24.71
C THR A 823 31.95 4.15 -23.69
N SER A 824 31.48 5.37 -23.97
CA SER A 824 31.50 6.50 -23.04
C SER A 824 30.66 6.25 -21.80
N ASP A 825 29.64 5.41 -21.92
CA ASP A 825 28.64 5.18 -20.88
C ASP A 825 28.97 3.93 -20.05
N LEU A 826 30.06 3.22 -20.42
CA LEU A 826 30.64 2.18 -19.60
C LEU A 826 31.35 2.83 -18.41
N LEU A 827 30.77 2.67 -17.23
CA LEU A 827 31.45 3.08 -16.01
C LEU A 827 32.67 2.18 -15.75
N THR A 828 33.74 2.76 -15.21
CA THR A 828 34.75 1.98 -14.49
C THR A 828 34.05 1.25 -13.33
N PRO A 829 34.11 -0.09 -13.24
CA PRO A 829 33.44 -0.84 -12.18
C PRO A 829 33.92 -0.33 -10.82
N TYR A 830 32.99 0.18 -10.02
CA TYR A 830 33.25 0.47 -8.62
C TYR A 830 33.66 -0.84 -7.95
N LEU A 831 34.70 -0.78 -7.10
CA LEU A 831 35.37 -1.85 -6.38
C LEU A 831 34.44 -2.98 -5.88
N TYR A 832 34.07 -3.91 -6.75
CA TYR A 832 33.64 -5.25 -6.36
C TYR A 832 34.81 -6.20 -6.62
N PRO A 833 35.20 -7.04 -5.65
CA PRO A 833 36.16 -8.10 -5.93
C PRO A 833 35.61 -8.96 -7.08
N ALA A 834 36.49 -9.38 -7.98
CA ALA A 834 36.12 -10.02 -9.25
C ALA A 834 35.20 -11.25 -9.08
N GLU A 835 35.22 -11.88 -7.91
CA GLU A 835 34.32 -12.98 -7.51
C GLU A 835 32.82 -12.63 -7.35
N ASN A 836 32.44 -11.36 -7.20
CA ASN A 836 31.03 -10.93 -7.00
C ASN A 836 30.39 -10.26 -8.23
N LEU A 837 31.12 -10.17 -9.33
CA LEU A 837 30.56 -9.78 -10.62
C LEU A 837 30.03 -11.04 -11.30
N PHE A 838 28.73 -11.31 -11.15
CA PHE A 838 28.07 -12.35 -11.95
C PHE A 838 28.38 -12.11 -13.45
N PRO A 839 29.04 -13.05 -14.16
CA PRO A 839 29.44 -12.87 -15.58
C PRO A 839 28.26 -12.54 -16.51
N GLU A 840 27.06 -12.92 -16.09
CA GLU A 840 25.75 -12.78 -16.73
C GLU A 840 25.23 -11.33 -16.77
N ARG A 841 25.85 -10.42 -15.99
CA ARG A 841 25.40 -9.03 -15.81
C ARG A 841 26.31 -8.00 -16.47
N VAL A 842 27.23 -8.45 -17.32
CA VAL A 842 28.14 -7.59 -18.09
C VAL A 842 27.56 -7.35 -19.47
N THR A 843 27.58 -6.11 -19.93
CA THR A 843 27.26 -5.79 -21.31
C THR A 843 28.14 -6.57 -22.27
N PRO A 844 27.58 -7.44 -23.14
CA PRO A 844 28.40 -8.14 -24.11
C PRO A 844 29.15 -7.12 -24.96
N ASN A 845 30.47 -7.25 -25.04
CA ASN A 845 31.32 -6.33 -25.81
C ASN A 845 30.89 -6.24 -27.28
N ILE A 846 30.19 -7.27 -27.76
CA ILE A 846 29.61 -7.36 -29.10
C ILE A 846 28.52 -6.31 -29.40
N TYR A 847 27.98 -5.59 -28.42
CA TYR A 847 27.00 -4.51 -28.67
C TYR A 847 27.63 -3.11 -28.63
N LEU A 848 28.84 -2.99 -28.09
CA LEU A 848 29.50 -1.70 -27.86
C LEU A 848 29.77 -0.95 -29.16
N ASN A 849 29.48 0.35 -29.17
CA ASN A 849 29.72 1.28 -30.27
C ASN A 849 29.09 0.87 -31.62
N LYS A 850 28.09 -0.01 -31.62
CA LYS A 850 27.35 -0.37 -32.82
C LYS A 850 26.12 0.50 -32.95
N SER A 851 25.95 1.09 -34.13
CA SER A 851 24.69 1.74 -34.51
C SER A 851 23.57 0.73 -34.64
N ASN A 852 22.31 1.18 -34.55
CA ASN A 852 21.14 0.33 -34.79
C ASN A 852 21.18 -0.39 -36.14
N SER A 853 21.70 0.24 -37.19
CA SER A 853 21.89 -0.40 -38.50
C SER A 853 22.88 -1.57 -38.44
N GLN A 854 24.01 -1.39 -37.74
CA GLN A 854 24.99 -2.46 -37.54
C GLN A 854 24.42 -3.59 -36.70
N LEU A 855 23.73 -3.26 -35.60
CA LEU A 855 23.04 -4.24 -34.76
C LEU A 855 22.02 -5.04 -35.57
N LYS A 856 21.21 -4.37 -36.40
CA LYS A 856 20.19 -5.03 -37.23
C LYS A 856 20.79 -5.98 -38.25
N ASN A 857 21.90 -5.60 -38.88
CA ASN A 857 22.59 -6.43 -39.88
C ASN A 857 23.27 -7.65 -39.25
N GLU A 858 23.82 -7.51 -38.05
CA GLU A 858 24.60 -8.56 -37.40
C GLU A 858 23.74 -9.51 -36.55
N PHE A 859 22.76 -8.96 -35.85
CA PHE A 859 21.93 -9.69 -34.89
C PHE A 859 20.47 -9.82 -35.31
N GLY A 860 20.06 -9.29 -36.46
CA GLY A 860 18.66 -9.34 -36.91
C GLY A 860 17.70 -8.45 -36.10
N SER A 861 18.19 -7.70 -35.11
CA SER A 861 17.41 -6.77 -34.27
C SER A 861 18.19 -5.49 -33.96
N SER A 862 17.50 -4.44 -33.50
CA SER A 862 18.07 -3.15 -33.08
C SER A 862 17.39 -2.67 -31.80
N PHE A 863 17.75 -1.50 -31.27
CA PHE A 863 17.03 -0.91 -30.14
C PHE A 863 15.51 -0.90 -30.39
N GLY A 864 14.72 -1.33 -29.40
CA GLY A 864 13.26 -1.47 -29.50
C GLY A 864 12.78 -2.48 -30.57
N GLY A 865 13.66 -3.38 -31.02
CA GLY A 865 13.40 -4.44 -32.00
C GLY A 865 13.42 -4.02 -33.47
N VAL A 866 13.27 -2.73 -33.76
CA VAL A 866 13.13 -2.20 -35.13
C VAL A 866 13.83 -0.85 -35.28
N ILE A 867 14.31 -0.58 -36.49
CA ILE A 867 14.84 0.73 -36.87
C ILE A 867 13.66 1.65 -37.20
N THR A 868 13.70 2.89 -36.70
CA THR A 868 12.72 3.92 -37.05
C THR A 868 12.60 4.08 -38.57
N PRO A 869 11.40 3.98 -39.16
CA PRO A 869 11.20 4.20 -40.59
C PRO A 869 11.60 5.62 -41.02
N SER A 870 12.13 5.76 -42.24
CA SER A 870 12.61 7.04 -42.78
C SER A 870 11.51 8.10 -42.94
N ASN A 871 10.25 7.69 -42.99
CA ASN A 871 9.08 8.57 -43.04
C ASN A 871 8.49 8.89 -41.64
N ALA A 872 9.16 8.51 -40.54
CA ALA A 872 8.72 8.90 -39.21
C ALA A 872 9.05 10.37 -38.91
N ILE A 873 8.14 11.09 -38.26
CA ILE A 873 8.24 12.54 -37.98
C ILE A 873 8.00 12.86 -36.50
N THR A 874 8.52 13.98 -36.02
CA THR A 874 8.23 14.48 -34.67
C THR A 874 6.82 15.11 -34.60
N HIS A 875 6.25 15.20 -33.39
CA HIS A 875 4.92 15.78 -33.16
C HIS A 875 4.90 16.61 -31.87
N PRO A 876 4.22 17.78 -31.79
CA PRO A 876 4.27 18.65 -30.61
C PRO A 876 3.86 17.99 -29.28
N MET A 877 2.89 17.08 -29.31
CA MET A 877 2.47 16.33 -28.11
C MET A 877 3.47 15.26 -27.65
N ILE A 878 4.47 14.93 -28.47
CA ILE A 878 5.40 13.82 -28.25
C ILE A 878 6.82 14.37 -28.06
N LEU A 879 7.43 14.10 -26.91
CA LEU A 879 8.84 14.36 -26.66
C LEU A 879 9.62 13.04 -26.63
N GLY A 880 10.85 13.03 -27.17
CA GLY A 880 11.70 11.83 -27.18
C GLY A 880 11.32 10.77 -28.22
N GLY A 881 10.35 11.02 -29.10
CA GLY A 881 9.91 10.03 -30.09
C GLY A 881 9.40 10.59 -31.43
N LYS A 882 9.17 9.66 -32.37
CA LYS A 882 8.72 9.92 -33.74
C LYS A 882 7.56 9.01 -34.13
N LEU A 883 6.62 9.54 -34.91
CA LEU A 883 5.42 8.84 -35.38
C LEU A 883 5.55 8.42 -36.83
N LEU A 884 5.06 7.23 -37.17
CA LEU A 884 4.94 6.81 -38.57
C LEU A 884 3.99 7.76 -39.33
N SER A 885 4.49 8.40 -40.39
CA SER A 885 3.64 9.19 -41.27
C SER A 885 2.79 8.24 -42.14
N ASN A 886 1.53 8.06 -41.75
CA ASN A 886 0.51 7.48 -42.63
C ASN A 886 0.15 8.57 -43.65
N THR A 887 0.84 8.58 -44.79
CA THR A 887 0.54 9.34 -46.03
C THR A 887 -0.56 10.41 -45.95
N LEU A 888 -0.14 11.69 -45.93
CA LEU A 888 -0.84 12.91 -46.37
C LEU A 888 -2.35 13.01 -46.05
N ASN A 889 -2.71 13.21 -44.78
CA ASN A 889 -3.83 14.13 -44.50
C ASN A 889 -3.27 15.56 -44.47
N ASN A 890 -3.43 16.25 -45.60
CA ASN A 890 -3.03 17.65 -45.81
C ASN A 890 -3.85 18.66 -44.96
N SER A 891 -4.77 18.19 -44.10
CA SER A 891 -5.60 19.04 -43.25
C SER A 891 -4.88 19.52 -41.99
N ASP A 892 -3.94 18.74 -41.45
CA ASP A 892 -3.39 19.02 -40.11
C ASP A 892 -2.03 19.75 -40.16
N ILE A 893 -1.33 19.67 -41.31
CA ILE A 893 -0.10 20.43 -41.59
C ILE A 893 -0.41 21.90 -41.95
N ASN A 894 -1.68 22.23 -42.25
CA ASN A 894 -2.08 23.54 -42.75
C ASN A 894 -2.65 24.51 -41.70
N ILE A 895 -2.81 24.10 -40.44
CA ILE A 895 -3.30 25.02 -39.39
C ILE A 895 -2.16 25.89 -38.82
N GLU A 896 -0.91 25.42 -38.82
CA GLU A 896 0.25 26.23 -38.38
C GLU A 896 0.98 26.96 -39.51
N ASN A 897 0.96 26.46 -40.75
CA ASN A 897 1.75 27.04 -41.84
C ASN A 897 1.29 28.44 -42.30
N ASN A 898 0.08 28.88 -41.95
CA ASN A 898 -0.43 30.21 -42.31
C ASN A 898 0.01 31.35 -41.37
N LYS A 899 0.64 31.07 -40.22
CA LYS A 899 1.00 32.13 -39.25
C LYS A 899 2.42 32.72 -39.43
N CYS A 900 3.21 32.17 -40.33
CA CYS A 900 4.61 32.58 -40.48
C CYS A 900 5.07 32.47 -41.94
N MET A 901 4.80 33.51 -42.71
CA MET A 901 5.23 33.60 -44.12
C MET A 901 6.40 34.57 -44.25
N ILE A 902 7.43 34.16 -45.01
CA ILE A 902 8.53 35.03 -45.45
C ILE A 902 8.42 35.23 -46.96
N TYR A 903 8.39 36.48 -47.42
CA TYR A 903 8.30 36.81 -48.86
C TYR A 903 9.02 38.12 -49.23
N PRO A 904 9.64 38.22 -50.43
CA PRO A 904 9.86 37.11 -51.37
C PRO A 904 10.91 36.14 -50.84
N ASN A 905 10.80 34.87 -51.22
CA ASN A 905 11.82 33.85 -50.98
C ASN A 905 11.87 32.94 -52.23
N PRO A 906 12.93 32.97 -53.05
CA PRO A 906 14.22 33.65 -52.84
C PRO A 906 14.14 35.17 -52.74
N THR A 907 15.07 35.78 -52.00
CA THR A 907 15.19 37.23 -51.74
C THR A 907 16.54 37.78 -52.22
N SER A 908 16.62 39.07 -52.53
CA SER A 908 17.87 39.77 -52.83
C SER A 908 18.25 40.73 -51.71
N ASN A 909 17.58 41.86 -51.53
CA ASN A 909 18.02 42.86 -50.55
C ASN A 909 17.23 42.82 -49.23
N TYR A 910 16.02 42.27 -49.28
CA TYR A 910 15.14 42.22 -48.12
C TYR A 910 14.11 41.10 -48.23
N PHE A 911 13.63 40.62 -47.10
CA PHE A 911 12.40 39.82 -47.03
C PHE A 911 11.42 40.47 -46.06
N SER A 912 10.15 40.15 -46.21
CA SER A 912 9.08 40.60 -45.33
C SER A 912 8.44 39.43 -44.60
N ILE A 913 7.87 39.69 -43.44
CA ILE A 913 7.12 38.72 -42.63
C ILE A 913 5.65 39.12 -42.57
N ASN A 914 4.73 38.15 -42.59
CA ASN A 914 3.31 38.40 -42.38
C ASN A 914 2.96 38.43 -40.88
N GLN A 915 3.57 39.34 -40.11
CA GLN A 915 3.24 39.58 -38.70
C GLN A 915 3.35 41.07 -38.37
N ASN A 916 2.29 41.68 -37.82
CA ASN A 916 2.23 43.09 -37.40
C ASN A 916 2.56 43.27 -35.89
N GLU A 917 3.36 42.38 -35.30
CA GLU A 917 3.65 42.35 -33.86
C GLU A 917 5.14 42.62 -33.55
N ASP A 918 5.46 42.95 -32.29
CA ASP A 918 6.85 43.11 -31.82
C ASP A 918 7.58 41.76 -31.83
N VAL A 919 8.47 41.60 -32.81
CA VAL A 919 9.20 40.35 -33.02
C VAL A 919 10.70 40.56 -33.04
N THR A 920 11.42 39.56 -32.55
CA THR A 920 12.88 39.43 -32.70
C THR A 920 13.18 38.42 -33.80
N ILE A 921 13.86 38.85 -34.86
CA ILE A 921 14.40 37.98 -35.89
C ILE A 921 15.86 37.65 -35.59
N LYS A 922 16.21 36.38 -35.73
CA LYS A 922 17.58 35.87 -35.72
C LYS A 922 17.86 35.15 -37.05
N ILE A 923 18.94 35.53 -37.74
CA ILE A 923 19.37 34.92 -38.99
C ILE A 923 20.64 34.12 -38.71
N TYR A 924 20.64 32.85 -39.08
CA TYR A 924 21.73 31.91 -38.88
C TYR A 924 22.31 31.44 -40.22
N SER A 925 23.61 31.13 -40.22
CA SER A 925 24.23 30.34 -41.29
C SER A 925 23.66 28.92 -41.31
N LEU A 926 23.91 28.15 -42.38
CA LEU A 926 23.57 26.72 -42.41
C LEU A 926 24.32 25.90 -41.35
N GLN A 927 25.45 26.40 -40.85
CA GLN A 927 26.24 25.80 -39.78
C GLN A 927 25.73 26.21 -38.38
N GLY A 928 24.61 26.94 -38.28
CA GLY A 928 23.99 27.33 -37.01
C GLY A 928 24.62 28.55 -36.32
N THR A 929 25.57 29.23 -36.96
CA THR A 929 26.17 30.46 -36.41
C THR A 929 25.19 31.63 -36.55
N LEU A 930 24.92 32.35 -35.47
CA LEU A 930 24.07 33.54 -35.51
C LEU A 930 24.79 34.66 -36.27
N ILE A 931 24.23 35.08 -37.41
CA ILE A 931 24.78 36.13 -38.27
C ILE A 931 24.20 37.50 -37.92
N LYS A 932 22.89 37.55 -37.67
CA LYS A 932 22.20 38.83 -37.44
C LYS A 932 21.03 38.65 -36.50
N ARG A 933 20.87 39.57 -35.54
CA ARG A 933 19.69 39.67 -34.68
C ARG A 933 19.07 41.05 -34.86
N ILE A 934 17.77 41.10 -35.12
CA ILE A 934 17.02 42.33 -35.41
C ILE A 934 15.73 42.29 -34.61
N ARG A 935 15.44 43.32 -33.83
CA ARG A 935 14.09 43.55 -33.30
C ARG A 935 13.34 44.43 -34.30
N LEU A 936 12.17 44.00 -34.73
CA LEU A 936 11.38 44.69 -35.75
C LEU A 936 10.18 45.38 -35.14
N MET A 937 9.97 46.61 -35.58
CA MET A 937 8.69 47.33 -35.45
C MET A 937 7.93 47.40 -36.78
N ASN A 938 8.58 47.02 -37.89
CA ASN A 938 8.03 47.01 -39.25
C ASN A 938 8.29 45.66 -39.93
N ASN A 939 7.40 45.23 -40.82
CA ASN A 939 7.39 43.87 -41.39
C ASN A 939 8.53 43.53 -42.36
N LYS A 940 9.57 44.37 -42.50
CA LYS A 940 10.60 44.27 -43.55
C LYS A 940 12.00 44.17 -42.95
N VAL A 941 12.80 43.25 -43.46
CA VAL A 941 14.13 42.88 -42.96
C VAL A 941 15.18 43.10 -44.03
N ASP A 942 16.14 43.99 -43.79
CA ASP A 942 17.26 44.22 -44.71
C ASP A 942 18.37 43.17 -44.51
N ILE A 943 18.70 42.48 -45.60
CA ILE A 943 19.75 41.46 -45.70
C ILE A 943 20.76 41.76 -46.81
N SER A 944 20.82 43.02 -47.29
CA SER A 944 21.71 43.45 -48.37
C SER A 944 23.20 43.14 -48.11
N GLN A 945 23.58 43.08 -46.82
CA GLN A 945 24.93 42.75 -46.34
C GLN A 945 25.25 41.24 -46.30
N LEU A 946 24.26 40.36 -46.49
CA LEU A 946 24.49 38.91 -46.52
C LEU A 946 25.00 38.49 -47.91
N THR A 947 26.00 37.61 -47.97
CA THR A 947 26.44 36.99 -49.22
C THR A 947 25.36 36.05 -49.78
N SER A 948 25.36 35.81 -51.09
CA SER A 948 24.45 34.85 -51.72
C SER A 948 24.59 33.47 -51.10
N GLY A 949 23.46 32.85 -50.71
CA GLY A 949 23.48 31.63 -49.93
C GLY A 949 22.14 31.30 -49.27
N VAL A 950 22.13 30.22 -48.50
CA VAL A 950 20.96 29.77 -47.74
C VAL A 950 21.15 30.15 -46.27
N TYR A 951 20.10 30.71 -45.67
CA TYR A 951 20.09 31.10 -44.26
C TYR A 951 18.83 30.57 -43.57
N LEU A 952 18.96 30.32 -42.26
CA LEU A 952 17.81 30.01 -41.40
C LEU A 952 17.38 31.28 -40.67
N VAL A 953 16.12 31.65 -40.78
CA VAL A 953 15.52 32.80 -40.11
C VAL A 953 14.60 32.31 -39.02
N GLN A 954 14.91 32.63 -37.77
CA GLN A 954 14.06 32.40 -36.62
C GLN A 954 13.35 33.71 -36.24
N ILE A 955 12.04 33.69 -36.09
CA ILE A 955 11.18 34.81 -35.72
C ILE A 955 10.61 34.48 -34.35
N ILE A 956 10.86 35.33 -33.37
CA ILE A 956 10.45 35.16 -31.98
C ILE A 956 9.45 36.27 -31.66
N ASN A 957 8.24 35.91 -31.27
CA ASN A 957 7.24 36.86 -30.80
C ASN A 957 7.58 37.28 -29.37
N ASN A 958 7.87 38.57 -29.16
CA ASN A 958 8.30 39.06 -27.86
C ASN A 958 7.16 39.12 -26.83
N ASN A 959 5.89 39.07 -27.27
CA ASN A 959 4.71 39.11 -26.40
C ASN A 959 4.25 37.70 -25.98
N THR A 960 4.32 36.71 -26.88
CA THR A 960 3.83 35.34 -26.61
C THR A 960 4.95 34.32 -26.39
N GLY A 961 6.20 34.69 -26.67
CA GLY A 961 7.35 33.76 -26.63
C GLY A 961 7.38 32.76 -27.79
N GLY A 962 6.38 32.78 -28.69
CA GLY A 962 6.28 31.85 -29.81
C GLY A 962 7.43 32.00 -30.80
N ILE A 963 7.96 30.87 -31.29
CA ILE A 963 9.11 30.83 -32.19
C ILE A 963 8.71 30.17 -33.52
N CYS A 964 9.02 30.82 -34.64
CA CYS A 964 8.89 30.24 -35.97
C CYS A 964 10.24 30.26 -36.71
N SER A 965 10.60 29.18 -37.39
CA SER A 965 11.82 29.11 -38.21
C SER A 965 11.48 28.91 -39.70
N LYS A 966 12.10 29.69 -40.58
CA LYS A 966 11.96 29.57 -42.04
C LYS A 966 13.31 29.69 -42.73
N LYS A 967 13.52 28.88 -43.78
CA LYS A 967 14.69 28.97 -44.64
C LYS A 967 14.49 30.09 -45.66
N ILE A 968 15.50 30.95 -45.83
CA ILE A 968 15.54 31.93 -46.94
C ILE A 968 16.69 31.61 -47.89
N ILE A 969 16.49 31.90 -49.16
CA ILE A 969 17.52 31.83 -50.21
C ILE A 969 17.86 33.25 -50.62
N LYS A 970 19.06 33.72 -50.27
CA LYS A 970 19.62 35.00 -50.70
C LYS A 970 20.25 34.79 -52.09
N LYS A 971 19.70 35.46 -53.10
CA LYS A 971 20.29 35.56 -54.44
C LYS A 971 21.49 36.48 -54.44
#